data_AF-A0A3G7TP80-F1
#
_entry.id   AF-A0A3G7TP80-F1
#
_cell.length_a   1.000
_cell.length_b   1.000
_cell.length_c   1.000
_cell.angle_alpha   90.00
_cell.angle_beta   90.00
_cell.angle_gamma   90.00
#
_symmetry.space_group_name_H-M   'P 1'
#
loop_
_entity.id
_entity.type
_entity.pdbx_description
1 polymer ?
#
loop_
_entity_poly.entity_id
_entity_poly.type
_entity_poly.pdbx_seq_one_letter_code
_entity_poly.pdbx_strand_id
1 'polypeptide(L)'
;MNDLSQIEQGAKTTYRPFDLSGFDLSHICSEAELQAIASRLQRSNWECLQVTAPRLLEPLLAVATLSGVSIEVAKLSIAALLWRTSKSKTPCWSWSEAQWLELLNSSSGSRVYLAAVAYHLSGFRSFKKVKKFRQPALYASAIFGYSIFMAEQSRLTQVLHSQGYAQQNLDQFLSNSLGTLMLENGDPRLDSFTEDLLRCGQAHRRENVARAIGKISRGLAAMGIIDHPLHMRGYVGWREKSIEGVSFQWVEWCRRWRDTSTLRPRTRESNYSLILRAGLWLSQTAPHITSPSDWEMSTCADFIAAVDRMVIGEWSLESAPAKRLPGQGLPIAANSKKCFLHAMRRFFIDVELWGWCRLRFSPRYHLATPRTTAFSSGVNPRVIDDSIWLKLIWASLHLEQEDLLSEIHYPLSMIKAMAVIWTHAGLRSNEIIRLARGCAHAQDNDIAHDDGSLIKAGTLCYLDIPASKTFKEFVKPVAVVVKACVDAWLLERPEYQAPLLDERTGERVEYLFQYRGKRMGTSILNKTIIPILCAKAGVGLQDSRGQITSHRGRASAVTALANVPQGMSLIELMQWSGHSSPTSTMHYIRICPTKLAASFVKADQMSHMVSLLIDHDVIARHSDEPYAFYDLGDSYCANPFWSRCPHRMACAGCDFNLPKASARAQALESKVSIGRYLEAVPLTIDERAIVEGDLEKLDSLIRKLDNVPTLDGRTPNEIEMKKG
;
A
#
# COMPACT_ATOMS: atom_id res chain seq x y z
N MET A 1 26.58 40.58 0.73
CA MET A 1 27.32 41.40 -0.24
C MET A 1 28.58 41.87 0.47
N ASN A 2 29.82 41.51 0.16
CA ASN A 2 30.49 40.64 -0.83
C ASN A 2 31.67 40.04 0.00
N ASP A 3 32.01 38.76 0.00
CA ASP A 3 32.64 37.99 -1.06
C ASP A 3 32.68 36.53 -0.57
N LEU A 4 31.87 35.64 -1.16
CA LEU A 4 31.97 34.19 -0.91
C LEU A 4 31.72 33.39 -2.21
N SER A 5 31.87 34.03 -3.36
CA SER A 5 31.54 33.46 -4.67
C SER A 5 32.76 33.06 -5.50
N GLN A 6 33.81 32.51 -4.88
CA GLN A 6 34.91 31.85 -5.60
C GLN A 6 35.57 30.74 -4.76
N ILE A 7 34.91 29.59 -4.61
CA ILE A 7 35.61 28.29 -4.49
C ILE A 7 34.80 27.26 -5.28
N GLU A 8 34.80 27.41 -6.61
CA GLU A 8 34.55 26.30 -7.53
C GLU A 8 35.90 25.73 -7.96
N GLN A 9 36.25 24.56 -7.43
CA GLN A 9 36.85 23.41 -8.12
C GLN A 9 37.29 22.41 -7.04
N GLY A 10 36.67 21.22 -7.08
CA GLY A 10 36.92 20.14 -6.13
C GLY A 10 38.36 19.62 -6.23
N ALA A 11 39.26 20.17 -5.43
CA ALA A 11 40.42 19.41 -5.00
C ALA A 11 39.88 18.21 -4.20
N LYS A 12 40.12 16.98 -4.67
CA LYS A 12 39.86 15.78 -3.86
C LYS A 12 40.70 15.88 -2.59
N THR A 13 40.10 16.36 -1.51
CA THR A 13 40.74 16.43 -0.19
C THR A 13 41.02 14.99 0.25
N THR A 14 42.22 14.51 -0.02
CA THR A 14 42.61 13.13 0.26
C THR A 14 43.02 13.06 1.72
N TYR A 15 42.29 12.26 2.51
CA TYR A 15 42.64 12.04 3.90
C TYR A 15 44.03 11.40 3.99
N ARG A 16 44.92 12.04 4.77
CA ARG A 16 46.22 11.48 5.14
C ARG A 16 46.22 11.32 6.67
N PRO A 17 46.53 10.11 7.19
CA PRO A 17 46.71 9.92 8.62
C PRO A 17 47.76 10.89 9.16
N PHE A 18 47.59 11.30 10.42
CA PHE A 18 48.57 12.16 11.08
C PHE A 18 49.90 11.41 11.19
N ASP A 19 50.94 12.00 10.60
CA ASP A 19 52.26 11.38 10.52
C ASP A 19 53.04 11.66 11.81
N LEU A 20 53.43 10.57 12.49
CA LEU A 20 54.23 10.62 13.71
C LEU A 20 55.73 10.42 13.45
N SER A 21 56.12 10.04 12.23
CA SER A 21 57.51 9.66 11.91
C SER A 21 58.51 10.80 12.05
N GLY A 22 58.04 12.06 11.96
CA GLY A 22 58.84 13.26 12.12
C GLY A 22 59.08 13.71 13.57
N PHE A 23 58.53 13.03 14.58
CA PHE A 23 58.64 13.44 15.99
C PHE A 23 59.43 12.43 16.84
N ASP A 24 60.30 12.92 17.72
CA ASP A 24 60.95 12.09 18.75
C ASP A 24 59.99 11.83 19.92
N LEU A 25 59.36 10.65 19.89
CA LEU A 25 58.40 10.18 20.89
C LEU A 25 59.02 9.29 21.97
N SER A 26 60.28 9.55 22.38
CA SER A 26 60.90 8.78 23.47
C SER A 26 60.09 8.81 24.78
N HIS A 27 60.08 7.70 25.51
CA HIS A 27 59.22 7.48 26.68
C HIS A 27 59.66 8.20 27.96
N ILE A 28 60.85 8.80 27.96
CA ILE A 28 61.47 9.42 29.13
C ILE A 28 61.59 10.93 28.89
N CYS A 29 61.23 11.74 29.88
CA CYS A 29 61.50 13.19 29.85
C CYS A 29 62.92 13.46 30.33
N SER A 30 63.67 14.32 29.62
CA SER A 30 64.97 14.78 30.10
C SER A 30 64.81 15.74 31.28
N GLU A 31 65.86 15.88 32.09
CA GLU A 31 65.82 16.76 33.25
C GLU A 31 65.70 18.25 32.85
N ALA A 32 66.29 18.62 31.70
CA ALA A 32 66.14 19.94 31.09
C ALA A 32 64.69 20.23 30.66
N GLU A 33 64.01 19.24 30.07
CA GLU A 33 62.60 19.37 29.69
C GLU A 33 61.69 19.55 30.91
N LEU A 34 61.93 18.79 31.99
CA LEU A 34 61.16 18.89 33.23
C LEU A 34 61.36 20.24 33.92
N GLN A 35 62.57 20.81 33.87
CA GLN A 35 62.83 22.17 34.34
C GLN A 35 62.12 23.23 33.50
N ALA A 36 62.11 23.07 32.17
CA ALA A 36 61.45 23.99 31.24
C ALA A 36 59.93 24.09 31.48
N ILE A 37 59.29 23.03 31.97
CA ILE A 37 57.84 22.99 32.26
C ILE A 37 57.51 23.13 33.75
N ALA A 38 58.49 23.41 34.62
CA ALA A 38 58.30 23.42 36.07
C ALA A 38 57.31 24.49 36.53
N SER A 39 57.46 25.75 36.07
CA SER A 39 56.58 26.84 36.47
C SER A 39 55.37 27.01 35.55
N ARG A 40 54.29 27.60 36.10
CA ARG A 40 53.06 27.88 35.34
C ARG A 40 53.29 28.92 34.22
N LEU A 41 54.16 29.89 34.45
CA LEU A 41 54.48 30.95 33.48
C LEU A 41 55.24 30.37 32.28
N GLN A 42 56.20 29.47 32.52
CA GLN A 42 56.98 28.82 31.45
C GLN A 42 56.10 27.91 30.58
N ARG A 43 55.15 27.17 31.17
CA ARG A 43 54.21 26.30 30.43
C ARG A 43 53.35 27.02 29.39
N SER A 44 53.17 28.33 29.54
CA SER A 44 52.39 29.16 28.61
C SER A 44 53.27 29.94 27.61
N ASN A 45 54.59 29.96 27.81
CA ASN A 45 55.53 30.66 26.94
C ASN A 45 56.04 29.72 25.84
N TRP A 46 55.29 29.67 24.73
CA TRP A 46 55.59 28.78 23.61
C TRP A 46 56.94 29.10 22.93
N GLU A 47 57.32 30.38 22.83
CA GLU A 47 58.60 30.78 22.23
C GLU A 47 59.78 30.20 23.03
N CYS A 48 59.70 30.27 24.35
CA CYS A 48 60.71 29.68 25.23
C CYS A 48 60.70 28.15 25.18
N LEU A 49 59.51 27.53 25.19
CA LEU A 49 59.36 26.07 25.13
C LEU A 49 59.82 25.48 23.79
N GLN A 50 59.70 26.22 22.69
CA GLN A 50 60.16 25.79 21.38
C GLN A 50 61.70 25.69 21.31
N VAL A 51 62.42 26.47 22.13
CA VAL A 51 63.88 26.38 22.26
C VAL A 51 64.29 25.34 23.30
N THR A 52 63.60 25.31 24.45
CA THR A 52 64.03 24.54 25.63
C THR A 52 63.46 23.12 25.70
N ALA A 53 62.29 22.87 25.10
CA ALA A 53 61.64 21.57 25.08
C ALA A 53 60.84 21.35 23.77
N PRO A 54 61.47 21.52 22.58
CA PRO A 54 60.79 21.39 21.28
C PRO A 54 60.09 20.04 21.15
N ARG A 55 60.73 18.97 21.62
CA ARG A 55 60.21 17.59 21.60
C ARG A 55 58.83 17.45 22.28
N LEU A 56 58.59 18.16 23.38
CA LEU A 56 57.31 18.14 24.08
C LEU A 56 56.25 19.03 23.44
N LEU A 57 56.67 20.10 22.75
CA LEU A 57 55.78 21.13 22.23
C LEU A 57 55.36 20.89 20.78
N GLU A 58 56.30 20.51 19.90
CA GLU A 58 56.08 20.38 18.45
C GLU A 58 54.96 19.39 18.08
N PRO A 59 54.87 18.18 18.67
CA PRO A 59 53.76 17.27 18.39
C PRO A 59 52.41 17.86 18.78
N LEU A 60 52.37 18.63 19.89
CA LEU A 60 51.13 19.25 20.39
C LEU A 60 50.68 20.41 19.49
N LEU A 61 51.62 21.22 19.00
CA LEU A 61 51.34 22.29 18.05
C LEU A 61 50.87 21.73 16.70
N ALA A 62 51.49 20.66 16.22
CA ALA A 62 51.06 19.98 14.99
C ALA A 62 49.62 19.46 15.09
N VAL A 63 49.24 18.84 16.22
CA VAL A 63 47.85 18.44 16.47
C VAL A 63 46.91 19.65 16.61
N ALA A 64 47.37 20.79 17.14
CA ALA A 64 46.56 22.01 17.27
C ALA A 64 46.23 22.60 15.89
N THR A 65 47.22 22.64 15.00
CA THR A 65 47.03 23.04 13.60
C THR A 65 46.06 22.11 12.89
N LEU A 66 46.19 20.78 13.06
CA LEU A 66 45.25 19.81 12.48
C LEU A 66 43.82 20.00 13.01
N SER A 67 43.69 20.22 14.32
CA SER A 67 42.38 20.34 14.99
C SER A 67 41.65 21.64 14.65
N GLY A 68 42.35 22.65 14.10
CA GLY A 68 41.78 23.97 13.79
C GLY A 68 41.32 24.76 15.01
N VAL A 69 41.89 24.48 16.18
CA VAL A 69 41.50 25.10 17.45
C VAL A 69 42.21 26.44 17.62
N SER A 70 41.55 27.43 18.22
CA SER A 70 42.17 28.74 18.44
C SER A 70 43.43 28.65 19.30
N ILE A 71 44.39 29.54 19.04
CA ILE A 71 45.67 29.58 19.75
C ILE A 71 45.47 29.70 21.27
N GLU A 72 44.50 30.50 21.72
CA GLU A 72 44.20 30.68 23.15
C GLU A 72 43.74 29.37 23.82
N VAL A 73 42.87 28.63 23.14
CA VAL A 73 42.35 27.35 23.64
C VAL A 73 43.44 26.28 23.61
N ALA A 74 44.28 26.27 22.58
CA ALA A 74 45.45 25.40 22.49
C ALA A 74 46.45 25.72 23.62
N LYS A 75 46.74 27.01 23.90
CA LYS A 75 47.63 27.45 25.00
C LYS A 75 47.18 26.90 26.35
N LEU A 76 45.90 27.08 26.70
CA LEU A 76 45.36 26.59 27.96
C LEU A 76 45.42 25.05 28.08
N SER A 77 45.15 24.36 26.98
CA SER A 77 45.10 22.89 26.96
C SER A 77 46.50 22.27 26.97
N ILE A 78 47.45 22.84 26.22
CA ILE A 78 48.86 22.46 26.23
C ILE A 78 49.46 22.72 27.61
N ALA A 79 49.20 23.87 28.24
CA ALA A 79 49.68 24.14 29.59
C ALA A 79 49.18 23.12 30.62
N ALA A 80 47.95 22.60 30.45
CA ALA A 80 47.41 21.53 31.29
C ALA A 80 48.10 20.18 31.03
N LEU A 81 48.38 19.84 29.77
CA LEU A 81 49.15 18.65 29.39
C LEU A 81 50.57 18.69 29.97
N LEU A 82 51.26 19.82 29.83
CA LEU A 82 52.61 20.01 30.33
C LEU A 82 52.64 20.01 31.87
N TRP A 83 51.64 20.58 32.53
CA TRP A 83 51.54 20.48 34.00
C TRP A 83 51.39 19.04 34.48
N ARG A 84 50.58 18.25 33.78
CA ARG A 84 50.41 16.84 34.13
C ARG A 84 51.68 16.04 33.83
N THR A 85 52.37 16.36 32.74
CA THR A 85 53.67 15.78 32.36
C THR A 85 54.73 16.09 33.42
N SER A 86 54.77 17.32 33.95
CA SER A 86 55.70 17.69 35.02
C SER A 86 55.42 16.93 36.32
N LYS A 87 54.15 16.64 36.62
CA LYS A 87 53.74 15.89 37.82
C LYS A 87 53.98 14.39 37.68
N SER A 88 53.73 13.80 36.51
CA SER A 88 53.87 12.36 36.27
C SER A 88 55.27 11.96 35.79
N LYS A 89 56.14 12.94 35.49
CA LYS A 89 57.48 12.78 34.90
C LYS A 89 57.51 11.90 33.64
N THR A 90 56.38 11.83 32.94
CA THR A 90 56.15 10.95 31.79
C THR A 90 55.44 11.75 30.72
N PRO A 91 55.89 11.68 29.45
CA PRO A 91 55.28 12.45 28.36
C PRO A 91 53.88 11.90 28.03
N CYS A 92 53.05 12.75 27.43
CA CYS A 92 51.62 12.45 27.24
C CYS A 92 51.32 11.24 26.33
N TRP A 93 52.21 10.91 25.40
CA TRP A 93 52.12 9.69 24.56
C TRP A 93 52.38 8.39 25.33
N SER A 94 52.97 8.47 26.53
CA SER A 94 53.23 7.30 27.39
C SER A 94 52.21 7.13 28.52
N TRP A 95 51.15 7.96 28.53
CA TRP A 95 50.12 7.88 29.57
C TRP A 95 49.14 6.73 29.32
N SER A 96 48.67 6.14 30.42
CA SER A 96 47.62 5.13 30.38
C SER A 96 46.25 5.71 30.04
N GLU A 97 45.32 4.86 29.59
CA GLU A 97 43.93 5.25 29.31
C GLU A 97 43.27 5.93 30.52
N ALA A 98 43.56 5.46 31.74
CA ALA A 98 43.01 6.03 32.98
C ALA A 98 43.48 7.48 33.21
N GLN A 99 44.75 7.77 32.91
CA GLN A 99 45.31 9.12 33.04
C GLN A 99 44.66 10.08 32.03
N TRP A 100 44.46 9.63 30.79
CA TRP A 100 43.74 10.40 29.78
C TRP A 100 42.28 10.66 30.16
N LEU A 101 41.58 9.65 30.68
CA LEU A 101 40.19 9.80 31.13
C LEU A 101 40.06 10.80 32.27
N GLU A 102 40.99 10.81 33.23
CA GLU A 102 40.98 11.79 34.31
C GLU A 102 41.14 13.22 33.77
N LEU A 103 42.05 13.44 32.80
CA LEU A 103 42.26 14.75 32.19
C LEU A 103 41.05 15.21 31.36
N LEU A 104 40.52 14.32 30.51
CA LEU A 104 39.36 14.65 29.66
C LEU A 104 38.10 14.93 30.49
N ASN A 105 38.00 14.34 31.68
CA ASN A 105 36.90 14.56 32.60
C ASN A 105 37.07 15.78 33.51
N SER A 106 38.24 16.41 33.53
CA SER A 106 38.48 17.64 34.29
C SER A 106 37.87 18.86 33.58
N SER A 107 38.00 20.03 34.20
CA SER A 107 37.68 21.34 33.62
C SER A 107 38.90 22.00 32.94
N SER A 108 39.96 21.24 32.71
CA SER A 108 41.22 21.77 32.17
C SER A 108 41.17 21.88 30.65
N GLY A 109 41.12 23.11 30.12
CA GLY A 109 41.23 23.37 28.68
C GLY A 109 40.05 22.83 27.83
N SER A 110 40.29 22.71 26.52
CA SER A 110 39.31 22.18 25.57
C SER A 110 39.39 20.66 25.48
N ARG A 111 38.31 19.98 25.90
CA ARG A 111 38.19 18.53 25.78
C ARG A 111 38.33 18.02 24.36
N VAL A 112 37.86 18.78 23.37
CA VAL A 112 37.91 18.38 21.96
C VAL A 112 39.37 18.31 21.48
N TYR A 113 40.17 19.33 21.81
CA TYR A 113 41.59 19.34 21.48
C TYR A 113 42.37 18.26 22.26
N LEU A 114 42.13 18.15 23.57
CA LEU A 114 42.78 17.13 24.39
C LEU A 114 42.48 15.71 23.91
N ALA A 115 41.26 15.46 23.42
CA ALA A 115 40.87 14.19 22.84
C ALA A 115 41.59 13.91 21.51
N ALA A 116 41.84 14.94 20.70
CA ALA A 116 42.63 14.81 19.48
C ALA A 116 44.09 14.47 19.77
N VAL A 117 44.69 15.12 20.77
CA VAL A 117 46.04 14.78 21.24
C VAL A 117 46.11 13.33 21.74
N ALA A 118 45.15 12.92 22.57
CA ALA A 118 45.07 11.54 23.07
C ALA A 118 44.91 10.52 21.93
N TYR A 119 44.11 10.83 20.91
CA TYR A 119 43.88 9.93 19.79
C TYR A 119 45.16 9.70 18.96
N HIS A 120 45.89 10.76 18.66
CA HIS A 120 47.06 10.72 17.78
C HIS A 120 48.33 10.29 18.51
N LEU A 121 48.58 10.79 19.72
CA LEU A 121 49.85 10.58 20.41
C LEU A 121 49.87 9.35 21.33
N SER A 122 48.72 8.92 21.89
CA SER A 122 48.68 7.77 22.82
C SER A 122 47.81 6.61 22.35
N GLY A 123 47.18 6.71 21.18
CA GLY A 123 46.29 5.67 20.65
C GLY A 123 44.96 5.54 21.40
N PHE A 124 44.52 6.57 22.13
CA PHE A 124 43.26 6.54 22.88
C PHE A 124 42.05 6.36 21.93
N ARG A 125 41.17 5.40 22.25
CA ARG A 125 39.92 5.12 21.47
C ARG A 125 38.64 5.09 22.32
N SER A 126 38.76 5.14 23.65
CA SER A 126 37.64 4.93 24.58
C SER A 126 36.75 6.16 24.82
N PHE A 127 36.33 6.85 23.76
CA PHE A 127 35.54 8.09 23.84
C PHE A 127 34.20 7.92 24.57
N LYS A 128 33.61 6.72 24.54
CA LYS A 128 32.37 6.39 25.24
C LYS A 128 32.48 6.53 26.77
N LYS A 129 33.69 6.42 27.34
CA LYS A 129 33.94 6.52 28.78
C LYS A 129 34.14 7.97 29.25
N VAL A 130 34.20 8.95 28.34
CA VAL A 130 34.37 10.37 28.66
C VAL A 130 33.04 10.95 29.19
N LYS A 131 33.08 11.56 30.38
CA LYS A 131 31.94 12.23 31.02
C LYS A 131 31.50 13.42 30.16
N LYS A 132 30.18 13.59 30.00
CA LYS A 132 29.57 14.67 29.20
C LYS A 132 30.09 14.71 27.74
N PHE A 133 30.35 13.55 27.13
CA PHE A 133 30.64 13.45 25.70
C PHE A 133 29.44 13.94 24.86
N ARG A 134 29.46 15.23 24.51
CA ARG A 134 28.44 15.94 23.73
C ARG A 134 29.03 16.30 22.38
N GLN A 135 28.20 16.26 21.33
CA GLN A 135 28.57 16.61 19.96
C GLN A 135 29.77 15.83 19.39
N PRO A 136 29.64 14.51 19.15
CA PRO A 136 30.70 13.67 18.58
C PRO A 136 31.28 14.19 17.26
N ALA A 137 30.50 14.97 16.50
CA ALA A 137 30.97 15.64 15.28
C ALA A 137 32.21 16.48 15.52
N LEU A 138 32.25 17.30 16.57
CA LEU A 138 33.38 18.19 16.86
C LEU A 138 34.67 17.41 17.18
N TYR A 139 34.54 16.28 17.88
CA TYR A 139 35.67 15.40 18.18
C TYR A 139 36.22 14.76 16.90
N ALA A 140 35.33 14.26 16.04
CA ALA A 140 35.72 13.71 14.75
C ALA A 140 36.38 14.77 13.86
N SER A 141 35.82 15.99 13.78
CA SER A 141 36.42 17.09 13.02
C SER A 141 37.80 17.49 13.54
N ALA A 142 38.01 17.52 14.86
CA ALA A 142 39.32 17.85 15.43
C ALA A 142 40.36 16.74 15.22
N ILE A 143 39.94 15.47 15.28
CA ILE A 143 40.84 14.32 15.09
C ILE A 143 41.21 14.14 13.63
N PHE A 144 40.23 14.17 12.72
CA PHE A 144 40.41 13.84 11.31
C PHE A 144 40.61 15.05 10.40
N GLY A 145 40.44 16.26 10.93
CA GLY A 145 40.47 17.52 10.19
C GLY A 145 39.08 17.99 9.77
N TYR A 146 38.83 19.29 9.95
CA TYR A 146 37.53 19.90 9.65
C TYR A 146 37.16 19.78 8.17
N SER A 147 38.11 19.99 7.26
CA SER A 147 37.88 19.92 5.82
C SER A 147 37.46 18.51 5.35
N ILE A 148 38.10 17.47 5.88
CA ILE A 148 37.78 16.06 5.57
C ILE A 148 36.40 15.70 6.10
N PHE A 149 36.11 16.03 7.36
CA PHE A 149 34.81 15.75 7.96
C PHE A 149 33.67 16.42 7.16
N MET A 150 33.84 17.71 6.83
CA MET A 150 32.84 18.45 6.06
C MET A 150 32.68 17.89 4.64
N ALA A 151 33.78 17.52 3.97
CA ALA A 151 33.71 16.92 2.64
C ALA A 151 32.92 15.60 2.64
N GLU A 152 33.18 14.71 3.59
CA GLU A 152 32.48 13.43 3.72
C GLU A 152 31.02 13.61 4.13
N GLN A 153 30.74 14.54 5.04
CA GLN A 153 29.38 14.91 5.39
C GLN A 153 28.62 15.44 4.18
N SER A 154 29.19 16.39 3.43
CA SER A 154 28.58 16.96 2.23
C SER A 154 28.33 15.90 1.17
N ARG A 155 29.29 14.97 0.96
CA ARG A 155 29.15 13.82 0.06
C ARG A 155 27.93 12.97 0.45
N LEU A 156 27.77 12.66 1.74
CA LEU A 156 26.62 11.91 2.24
C LEU A 156 25.30 12.68 2.13
N THR A 157 25.29 13.97 2.50
CA THR A 157 24.11 14.82 2.44
C THR A 157 23.62 15.00 1.00
N GLN A 158 24.52 15.16 0.03
CA GLN A 158 24.17 15.30 -1.40
C GLN A 158 23.48 14.05 -1.95
N VAL A 159 23.99 12.86 -1.62
CA VAL A 159 23.37 11.58 -2.04
C VAL A 159 22.02 11.38 -1.35
N LEU A 160 21.88 11.74 -0.07
CA LEU A 160 20.59 11.66 0.59
C LEU A 160 19.60 12.69 0.02
N HIS A 161 20.07 13.89 -0.34
CA HIS A 161 19.24 14.90 -0.99
C HIS A 161 18.70 14.40 -2.33
N SER A 162 19.53 13.78 -3.17
CA SER A 162 19.08 13.21 -4.45
C SER A 162 18.06 12.07 -4.31
N GLN A 163 17.93 11.48 -3.11
CA GLN A 163 16.89 10.51 -2.80
C GLN A 163 15.59 11.14 -2.25
N GLY A 164 15.54 12.46 -2.03
CA GLY A 164 14.38 13.19 -1.49
C GLY A 164 14.42 13.46 0.02
N TYR A 165 15.60 13.46 0.65
CA TYR A 165 15.74 13.94 2.03
C TYR A 165 15.97 15.46 2.07
N ALA A 166 15.23 16.18 2.92
CA ALA A 166 15.36 17.63 3.06
C ALA A 166 16.68 18.04 3.74
N GLN A 167 17.39 19.01 3.17
CA GLN A 167 18.75 19.43 3.56
C GLN A 167 18.86 19.90 5.02
N GLN A 168 17.96 20.79 5.47
CA GLN A 168 17.99 21.32 6.85
C GLN A 168 17.94 20.23 7.94
N ASN A 169 17.22 19.13 7.68
CA ASN A 169 17.08 18.02 8.62
C ASN A 169 18.25 17.02 8.57
N LEU A 170 19.11 17.10 7.55
CA LEU A 170 20.26 16.22 7.40
C LEU A 170 21.44 16.74 8.23
N ASP A 171 21.75 18.03 8.11
CA ASP A 171 22.96 18.59 8.71
C ASP A 171 22.93 18.54 10.26
N GLN A 172 21.79 18.84 10.88
CA GLN A 172 21.71 18.88 12.35
C GLN A 172 21.72 17.47 12.99
N PHE A 173 21.09 16.48 12.33
CA PHE A 173 20.88 15.15 12.91
C PHE A 173 21.93 14.12 12.49
N LEU A 174 22.51 14.25 11.30
CA LEU A 174 23.51 13.31 10.81
C LEU A 174 24.90 13.58 11.36
N SER A 175 25.31 14.84 11.49
CA SER A 175 26.67 15.22 11.93
C SER A 175 27.15 14.44 13.14
N ASN A 176 26.33 14.36 14.19
CA ASN A 176 26.70 13.68 15.43
C ASN A 176 26.74 12.14 15.31
N SER A 177 25.85 11.57 14.50
CA SER A 177 25.81 10.12 14.27
C SER A 177 26.97 9.70 13.36
N LEU A 178 27.28 10.51 12.36
CA LEU A 178 28.42 10.32 11.46
C LEU A 178 29.74 10.45 12.22
N GLY A 179 29.93 11.53 12.99
CA GLY A 179 31.13 11.71 13.80
C GLY A 179 31.35 10.59 14.82
N THR A 180 30.26 10.06 15.39
CA THR A 180 30.34 8.86 16.22
C THR A 180 30.90 7.66 15.45
N LEU A 181 30.36 7.37 14.26
CA LEU A 181 30.78 6.23 13.46
C LEU A 181 32.23 6.37 13.01
N MET A 182 32.65 7.57 12.60
CA MET A 182 34.06 7.84 12.24
C MET A 182 35.01 7.57 13.42
N LEU A 183 34.63 7.97 14.64
CA LEU A 183 35.45 7.72 15.84
C LEU A 183 35.51 6.23 16.21
N GLU A 184 34.40 5.50 16.06
CA GLU A 184 34.35 4.04 16.32
C GLU A 184 35.12 3.25 15.25
N ASN A 185 35.09 3.71 14.00
CA ASN A 185 35.79 3.12 12.87
C ASN A 185 37.31 3.42 12.89
N GLY A 186 37.68 4.61 13.38
CA GLY A 186 39.06 5.09 13.36
C GLY A 186 39.51 5.64 12.01
N ASP A 187 38.65 5.66 10.99
CA ASP A 187 38.89 6.24 9.67
C ASP A 187 37.68 7.11 9.28
N PRO A 188 37.90 8.38 8.85
CA PRO A 188 36.82 9.30 8.49
C PRO A 188 36.18 9.01 7.14
N ARG A 189 36.83 8.24 6.26
CA ARG A 189 36.37 8.01 4.89
C ARG A 189 35.15 7.09 4.92
N LEU A 190 34.05 7.52 4.29
CA LEU A 190 32.83 6.69 4.24
C LEU A 190 33.08 5.33 3.60
N ASP A 191 34.02 5.24 2.65
CA ASP A 191 34.38 4.02 1.92
C ASP A 191 34.95 2.92 2.84
N SER A 192 35.37 3.27 4.06
CA SER A 192 35.88 2.31 5.04
C SER A 192 34.79 1.74 5.97
N PHE A 193 33.55 2.21 5.87
CA PHE A 193 32.48 1.80 6.79
C PHE A 193 31.93 0.41 6.43
N THR A 194 31.81 -0.45 7.44
CA THR A 194 31.28 -1.82 7.28
C THR A 194 29.87 -1.98 7.81
N GLU A 195 29.17 -3.05 7.40
CA GLU A 195 27.86 -3.38 7.97
C GLU A 195 27.91 -3.62 9.49
N ASP A 196 28.97 -4.27 9.97
CA ASP A 196 29.15 -4.58 11.39
C ASP A 196 29.30 -3.32 12.24
N LEU A 197 30.08 -2.34 11.77
CA LEU A 197 30.21 -1.03 12.41
C LEU A 197 28.83 -0.37 12.59
N LEU A 198 28.02 -0.37 11.53
CA LEU A 198 26.70 0.25 11.55
C LEU A 198 25.73 -0.52 12.46
N ARG A 199 25.79 -1.86 12.50
CA ARG A 199 25.00 -2.69 13.42
C ARG A 199 25.37 -2.43 14.88
N CYS A 200 26.67 -2.39 15.20
CA CYS A 200 27.17 -2.02 16.52
C CYS A 200 26.70 -0.62 16.93
N GLY A 201 26.72 0.33 15.99
CA GLY A 201 26.22 1.69 16.18
C GLY A 201 24.71 1.74 16.51
N GLN A 202 23.89 0.84 15.93
CA GLN A 202 22.46 0.75 16.23
C GLN A 202 22.15 0.08 17.57
N ALA A 203 22.89 -0.97 17.94
CA ALA A 203 22.56 -1.88 19.04
C ALA A 203 22.55 -1.24 20.44
N HIS A 204 23.17 -0.06 20.63
CA HIS A 204 23.41 0.52 21.95
C HIS A 204 22.98 1.99 22.11
N ARG A 205 22.04 2.48 21.29
CA ARG A 205 21.70 3.93 21.27
C ARG A 205 20.19 4.21 21.30
N ARG A 206 19.84 5.42 21.77
CA ARG A 206 18.47 5.96 21.78
C ARG A 206 17.84 5.86 20.38
N GLU A 207 16.52 5.70 20.32
CA GLU A 207 15.78 5.46 19.06
C GLU A 207 16.15 6.44 17.94
N ASN A 208 16.32 7.73 18.25
CA ASN A 208 16.67 8.75 17.27
C ASN A 208 18.04 8.52 16.60
N VAL A 209 19.01 8.00 17.34
CA VAL A 209 20.35 7.74 16.81
C VAL A 209 20.35 6.48 15.95
N ALA A 210 19.64 5.42 16.36
CA ALA A 210 19.47 4.22 15.53
C ALA A 210 18.80 4.57 14.19
N ARG A 211 17.80 5.47 14.20
CA ARG A 211 17.17 6.00 12.99
C ARG A 211 18.13 6.80 12.11
N ALA A 212 19.00 7.62 12.71
CA ALA A 212 20.01 8.37 11.98
C ALA A 212 21.05 7.44 11.33
N ILE A 213 21.53 6.43 12.03
CA ILE A 213 22.44 5.41 11.48
C ILE A 213 21.78 4.64 10.34
N GLY A 214 20.50 4.31 10.47
CA GLY A 214 19.73 3.73 9.37
C GLY A 214 19.46 4.67 8.18
N LYS A 215 19.69 5.99 8.32
CA LYS A 215 19.76 6.93 7.18
C LYS A 215 21.16 6.93 6.57
N ILE A 216 22.21 6.93 7.39
CA ILE A 216 23.61 6.84 6.94
C ILE A 216 23.81 5.57 6.10
N SER A 217 23.33 4.42 6.57
CA SER A 217 23.41 3.15 5.83
C SER A 217 22.77 3.22 4.44
N ARG A 218 21.76 4.07 4.24
CA ARG A 218 21.11 4.26 2.94
C ARG A 218 21.93 5.09 1.99
N GLY A 219 22.53 6.16 2.49
CA GLY A 219 23.47 6.95 1.71
C GLY A 219 24.66 6.09 1.28
N LEU A 220 25.21 5.29 2.20
CA LEU A 220 26.30 4.36 1.89
C LEU A 220 25.91 3.31 0.85
N ALA A 221 24.72 2.69 0.99
CA ALA A 221 24.24 1.71 0.01
C ALA A 221 24.03 2.34 -1.37
N ALA A 222 23.55 3.60 -1.42
CA ALA A 222 23.36 4.32 -2.67
C ALA A 222 24.67 4.77 -3.33
N MET A 223 25.72 4.94 -2.55
CA MET A 223 27.09 5.14 -3.02
C MET A 223 27.75 3.83 -3.48
N GLY A 224 27.12 2.67 -3.24
CA GLY A 224 27.71 1.35 -3.54
C GLY A 224 28.78 0.90 -2.54
N ILE A 225 28.86 1.52 -1.35
CA ILE A 225 29.84 1.17 -0.32
C ILE A 225 29.42 -0.09 0.45
N ILE A 226 28.11 -0.27 0.66
CA ILE A 226 27.54 -1.48 1.25
C ILE A 226 26.47 -2.06 0.33
N ASP A 227 26.29 -3.39 0.36
CA ASP A 227 25.35 -4.07 -0.53
C ASP A 227 23.90 -3.64 -0.24
N HIS A 228 23.52 -3.62 1.04
CA HIS A 228 22.14 -3.39 1.46
C HIS A 228 22.03 -2.43 2.65
N PRO A 229 21.08 -1.47 2.61
CA PRO A 229 20.89 -0.57 3.73
C PRO A 229 20.30 -1.30 4.94
N LEU A 230 20.90 -1.09 6.11
CA LEU A 230 20.34 -1.58 7.36
C LEU A 230 18.93 -1.00 7.64
N HIS A 231 18.12 -1.76 8.38
CA HIS A 231 16.83 -1.29 8.86
C HIS A 231 16.98 -0.06 9.77
N MET A 232 16.04 0.88 9.71
CA MET A 232 16.09 2.12 10.52
C MET A 232 15.93 1.90 12.03
N ARG A 233 15.47 0.72 12.43
CA ARG A 233 15.33 0.30 13.82
C ARG A 233 15.96 -1.08 13.87
N GLY A 234 16.92 -1.27 14.78
CA GLY A 234 17.58 -2.56 15.02
C GLY A 234 16.63 -3.58 15.66
N TYR A 235 15.41 -3.71 15.16
CA TYR A 235 14.48 -4.75 15.59
C TYR A 235 15.10 -6.09 15.24
N VAL A 236 15.65 -6.76 16.26
CA VAL A 236 15.78 -8.20 16.27
C VAL A 236 14.36 -8.72 16.08
N GLY A 237 14.16 -9.51 15.03
CA GLY A 237 12.86 -9.83 14.49
C GLY A 237 11.85 -10.20 15.58
N TRP A 238 10.72 -9.50 15.59
CA TRP A 238 9.47 -9.84 16.29
C TRP A 238 8.87 -11.19 15.79
N ARG A 239 9.73 -12.10 15.30
CA ARG A 239 9.40 -13.33 14.58
C ARG A 239 9.49 -14.56 15.45
N GLU A 240 10.29 -14.54 16.53
CA GLU A 240 10.29 -15.68 17.44
C GLU A 240 9.13 -15.56 18.40
N LYS A 241 8.34 -16.62 18.47
CA LYS A 241 7.12 -16.69 19.27
C LYS A 241 7.45 -17.38 20.58
N SER A 242 6.86 -16.90 21.67
CA SER A 242 6.97 -17.58 22.96
C SER A 242 6.41 -18.99 22.81
N ILE A 243 7.14 -19.94 23.37
CA ILE A 243 6.81 -21.36 23.45
C ILE A 243 6.45 -21.75 24.89
N GLU A 244 6.40 -20.77 25.81
CA GLU A 244 6.10 -20.99 27.21
C GLU A 244 4.67 -21.55 27.36
N GLY A 245 4.53 -22.61 28.17
CA GLY A 245 3.26 -23.29 28.39
C GLY A 245 2.82 -24.26 27.28
N VAL A 246 3.64 -24.49 26.25
CA VAL A 246 3.36 -25.47 25.18
C VAL A 246 4.29 -26.68 25.33
N SER A 247 3.76 -27.90 25.17
CA SER A 247 4.57 -29.12 25.14
C SER A 247 5.71 -29.03 24.10
N PHE A 248 6.91 -29.43 24.51
CA PHE A 248 8.11 -29.40 23.66
C PHE A 248 7.91 -30.17 22.34
N GLN A 249 7.32 -31.36 22.39
CA GLN A 249 7.07 -32.17 21.19
C GLN A 249 6.12 -31.45 20.23
N TRP A 250 5.08 -30.79 20.74
CA TRP A 250 4.17 -30.02 19.89
C TRP A 250 4.87 -28.82 19.23
N VAL A 251 5.76 -28.14 19.96
CA VAL A 251 6.59 -27.05 19.42
C VAL A 251 7.48 -27.53 18.28
N GLU A 252 8.10 -28.71 18.40
CA GLU A 252 8.91 -29.30 17.33
C GLU A 252 8.09 -29.53 16.06
N TRP A 253 6.88 -30.08 16.18
CA TRP A 253 5.95 -30.23 15.05
C TRP A 253 5.58 -28.89 14.42
N CYS A 254 5.28 -27.88 15.24
CA CYS A 254 4.94 -26.54 14.77
C CYS A 254 6.13 -25.88 14.03
N ARG A 255 7.36 -26.03 14.55
CA ARG A 255 8.58 -25.51 13.92
C ARG A 255 8.89 -26.24 12.62
N ARG A 256 8.84 -27.57 12.63
CA ARG A 256 9.00 -28.39 11.41
C ARG A 256 8.02 -27.96 10.32
N TRP A 257 6.75 -27.74 10.66
CA TRP A 257 5.75 -27.21 9.74
C TRP A 257 6.08 -25.79 9.27
N ARG A 258 6.50 -24.89 10.17
CA ARG A 258 6.91 -23.51 9.84
C ARG A 258 8.07 -23.50 8.84
N ASP A 259 9.04 -24.39 8.99
CA ASP A 259 10.24 -24.42 8.16
C ASP A 259 9.97 -25.07 6.79
N THR A 260 9.04 -26.04 6.73
CA THR A 260 8.68 -26.74 5.48
C THR A 260 7.60 -26.01 4.67
N SER A 261 6.71 -25.26 5.33
CA SER A 261 5.55 -24.66 4.68
C SER A 261 5.94 -23.65 3.58
N THR A 262 5.40 -23.88 2.39
CA THR A 262 5.53 -23.02 1.20
C THR A 262 4.60 -21.81 1.23
N LEU A 263 3.88 -21.60 2.33
CA LEU A 263 3.04 -20.42 2.52
C LEU A 263 3.90 -19.15 2.56
N ARG A 264 3.33 -18.05 2.07
CA ARG A 264 3.97 -16.72 2.15
C ARG A 264 4.35 -16.39 3.59
N PRO A 265 5.48 -15.70 3.83
CA PRO A 265 6.03 -15.49 5.17
C PRO A 265 4.99 -14.99 6.18
N ARG A 266 4.20 -13.97 5.83
CA ARG A 266 3.18 -13.43 6.74
C ARG A 266 2.07 -14.44 7.06
N THR A 267 1.58 -15.19 6.08
CA THR A 267 0.52 -16.19 6.28
C THR A 267 1.03 -17.38 7.06
N ARG A 268 2.25 -17.83 6.74
CA ARG A 268 2.95 -18.88 7.47
C ARG A 268 3.12 -18.51 8.94
N GLU A 269 3.56 -17.28 9.22
CA GLU A 269 3.67 -16.79 10.59
C GLU A 269 2.30 -16.65 11.28
N SER A 270 1.27 -16.15 10.61
CA SER A 270 -0.06 -16.10 11.22
C SER A 270 -0.59 -17.49 11.58
N ASN A 271 -0.45 -18.47 10.69
CA ASN A 271 -0.85 -19.86 10.96
C ASN A 271 0.01 -20.51 12.05
N TYR A 272 1.35 -20.37 11.99
CA TYR A 272 2.26 -20.89 13.03
C TYR A 272 1.86 -20.37 14.41
N SER A 273 1.46 -19.10 14.52
CA SER A 273 0.93 -18.54 15.77
C SER A 273 -0.33 -19.28 16.25
N LEU A 274 -1.31 -19.48 15.37
CA LEU A 274 -2.57 -20.15 15.71
C LEU A 274 -2.35 -21.62 16.09
N ILE A 275 -1.41 -22.32 15.44
CA ILE A 275 -1.08 -23.72 15.73
C ILE A 275 -0.37 -23.85 17.08
N LEU A 276 0.55 -22.92 17.42
CA LEU A 276 1.15 -22.86 18.76
C LEU A 276 0.09 -22.62 19.86
N ARG A 277 -0.88 -21.76 19.60
CA ARG A 277 -1.98 -21.48 20.54
C ARG A 277 -2.89 -22.70 20.76
N ALA A 278 -3.06 -23.56 19.75
CA ALA A 278 -3.71 -24.85 19.96
C ALA A 278 -2.89 -25.75 20.92
N GLY A 279 -1.57 -25.64 20.90
CA GLY A 279 -0.69 -26.30 21.87
C GLY A 279 -0.87 -25.82 23.31
N LEU A 280 -1.15 -24.52 23.52
CA LEU A 280 -1.54 -24.00 24.84
C LEU A 280 -2.86 -24.61 25.32
N TRP A 281 -3.85 -24.68 24.43
CA TRP A 281 -5.13 -25.32 24.72
C TRP A 281 -4.95 -26.81 25.08
N LEU A 282 -4.16 -27.55 24.31
CA LEU A 282 -3.83 -28.96 24.61
C LEU A 282 -3.16 -29.10 25.98
N SER A 283 -2.21 -28.23 26.30
CA SER A 283 -1.49 -28.29 27.58
C SER A 283 -2.40 -28.01 28.79
N GLN A 284 -3.55 -27.36 28.59
CA GLN A 284 -4.54 -27.10 29.64
C GLN A 284 -5.62 -28.20 29.73
N THR A 285 -6.01 -28.80 28.60
CA THR A 285 -7.20 -29.66 28.52
C THR A 285 -6.87 -31.13 28.30
N ALA A 286 -5.81 -31.44 27.58
CA ALA A 286 -5.37 -32.80 27.27
C ALA A 286 -3.83 -32.88 27.19
N PRO A 287 -3.10 -32.77 28.32
CA PRO A 287 -1.63 -32.70 28.31
C PRO A 287 -0.94 -33.95 27.76
N HIS A 288 -1.64 -35.09 27.70
CA HIS A 288 -1.16 -36.34 27.12
C HIS A 288 -1.08 -36.30 25.58
N ILE A 289 -1.80 -35.37 24.94
CA ILE A 289 -1.77 -35.17 23.48
C ILE A 289 -0.61 -34.24 23.16
N THR A 290 0.50 -34.80 22.68
CA THR A 290 1.74 -34.05 22.43
C THR A 290 2.18 -34.09 20.97
N SER A 291 1.61 -34.99 20.17
CA SER A 291 1.87 -35.12 18.74
C SER A 291 0.59 -35.04 17.90
N PRO A 292 0.68 -34.71 16.60
CA PRO A 292 -0.46 -34.74 15.69
C PRO A 292 -1.12 -36.12 15.54
N SER A 293 -0.38 -37.22 15.73
CA SER A 293 -0.90 -38.59 15.65
C SER A 293 -1.77 -38.99 16.84
N ASP A 294 -1.65 -38.27 17.97
CA ASP A 294 -2.44 -38.51 19.18
C ASP A 294 -3.84 -37.90 19.08
N TRP A 295 -4.10 -37.06 18.08
CA TRP A 295 -5.40 -36.43 17.88
C TRP A 295 -6.43 -37.44 17.36
N GLU A 296 -7.60 -37.42 17.98
CA GLU A 296 -8.75 -38.24 17.61
C GLU A 296 -9.94 -37.38 17.15
N MET A 297 -10.99 -38.05 16.69
CA MET A 297 -12.24 -37.38 16.29
C MET A 297 -12.88 -36.61 17.46
N SER A 298 -12.78 -37.14 18.68
CA SER A 298 -13.22 -36.50 19.93
C SER A 298 -12.45 -35.20 20.19
N THR A 299 -11.11 -35.24 20.11
CA THR A 299 -10.25 -34.06 20.27
C THR A 299 -10.59 -32.96 19.27
N CYS A 300 -10.92 -33.33 18.02
CA CYS A 300 -11.36 -32.36 17.01
C CYS A 300 -12.67 -31.68 17.39
N ALA A 301 -13.65 -32.43 17.89
CA ALA A 301 -14.93 -31.89 18.35
C ALA A 301 -14.75 -30.95 19.56
N ASP A 302 -13.93 -31.37 20.53
CA ASP A 302 -13.59 -30.55 21.70
C ASP A 302 -12.90 -29.25 21.29
N PHE A 303 -11.95 -29.32 20.34
CA PHE A 303 -11.27 -28.15 19.82
C PHE A 303 -12.22 -27.18 19.11
N ILE A 304 -13.15 -27.68 18.27
CA ILE A 304 -14.17 -26.84 17.64
C ILE A 304 -15.01 -26.13 18.69
N ALA A 305 -15.47 -26.86 19.71
CA ALA A 305 -16.30 -26.31 20.78
C ALA A 305 -15.53 -25.28 21.62
N ALA A 306 -14.25 -25.51 21.87
CA ALA A 306 -13.36 -24.58 22.56
C ALA A 306 -13.17 -23.30 21.75
N VAL A 307 -12.87 -23.39 20.45
CA VAL A 307 -12.75 -22.23 19.54
C VAL A 307 -14.08 -21.46 19.43
N ASP A 308 -15.22 -22.14 19.46
CA ASP A 308 -16.52 -21.47 19.41
C ASP A 308 -16.83 -20.67 20.68
N ARG A 309 -16.38 -21.15 21.86
CA ARG A 309 -16.56 -20.44 23.14
C ARG A 309 -15.43 -19.48 23.50
N MET A 310 -14.36 -19.47 22.71
CA MET A 310 -13.14 -18.72 22.97
C MET A 310 -13.36 -17.20 23.09
N VAL A 311 -12.67 -16.58 24.05
CA VAL A 311 -12.68 -15.13 24.25
C VAL A 311 -11.40 -14.42 23.78
N ILE A 312 -11.50 -13.13 23.52
CA ILE A 312 -10.36 -12.29 23.11
C ILE A 312 -9.32 -12.27 24.25
N GLY A 313 -8.10 -12.68 23.94
CA GLY A 313 -6.99 -12.78 24.89
C GLY A 313 -6.72 -14.22 25.35
N GLU A 314 -7.68 -15.12 25.22
CA GLU A 314 -7.52 -16.53 25.58
C GLU A 314 -6.46 -17.22 24.69
N TRP A 315 -5.65 -18.08 25.30
CA TRP A 315 -4.49 -18.73 24.68
C TRP A 315 -3.57 -17.76 23.93
N SER A 316 -3.39 -16.53 24.40
CA SER A 316 -2.42 -15.62 23.79
C SER A 316 -1.00 -16.04 24.18
N LEU A 317 -0.11 -16.13 23.20
CA LEU A 317 1.32 -16.35 23.45
C LEU A 317 1.89 -15.12 24.19
N GLU A 318 2.84 -15.30 25.10
CA GLU A 318 3.45 -14.18 25.84
C GLU A 318 4.19 -13.20 24.94
N SER A 319 4.71 -13.68 23.81
CA SER A 319 5.33 -12.84 22.77
C SER A 319 4.31 -11.95 22.05
N ALA A 320 3.01 -12.12 22.28
CA ALA A 320 1.99 -11.22 21.78
C ALA A 320 2.19 -9.82 22.39
N PRO A 321 1.90 -8.74 21.65
CA PRO A 321 2.16 -7.41 22.15
C PRO A 321 1.28 -7.15 23.38
N ALA A 322 1.89 -6.69 24.48
CA ALA A 322 1.24 -6.42 25.78
C ALA A 322 0.16 -5.32 25.76
N LYS A 323 -0.25 -4.83 24.58
CA LYS A 323 -1.40 -3.93 24.48
C LYS A 323 -2.64 -4.70 24.88
N ARG A 324 -3.41 -4.16 25.85
CA ARG A 324 -4.78 -4.62 26.12
C ARG A 324 -5.52 -4.68 24.79
N LEU A 325 -5.92 -5.89 24.40
CA LEU A 325 -6.72 -6.08 23.20
C LEU A 325 -8.08 -5.41 23.47
N PRO A 326 -8.57 -4.52 22.60
CA PRO A 326 -9.90 -3.96 22.74
C PRO A 326 -10.92 -5.10 22.83
N GLY A 327 -11.75 -5.11 23.89
CA GLY A 327 -12.74 -6.17 24.10
C GLY A 327 -12.19 -7.48 24.69
N GLN A 328 -11.08 -7.44 25.44
CA GLN A 328 -10.60 -8.60 26.20
C GLN A 328 -11.73 -9.23 27.03
N GLY A 329 -11.86 -10.55 26.97
CA GLY A 329 -12.95 -11.30 27.62
C GLY A 329 -14.26 -11.39 26.84
N LEU A 330 -14.42 -10.66 25.72
CA LEU A 330 -15.57 -10.85 24.82
C LEU A 330 -15.34 -12.04 23.88
N PRO A 331 -16.41 -12.72 23.40
CA PRO A 331 -16.28 -13.78 22.41
C PRO A 331 -15.55 -13.33 21.14
N ILE A 332 -14.69 -14.18 20.59
CA ILE A 332 -13.99 -13.86 19.34
C ILE A 332 -14.97 -13.81 18.16
N ALA A 333 -14.68 -12.94 17.18
CA ALA A 333 -15.50 -12.80 15.97
C ALA A 333 -15.54 -14.11 15.14
N ALA A 334 -16.66 -14.34 14.44
CA ALA A 334 -16.85 -15.55 13.62
C ALA A 334 -15.75 -15.78 12.58
N ASN A 335 -15.23 -14.71 11.96
CA ASN A 335 -14.09 -14.80 11.05
C ASN A 335 -12.80 -15.24 11.74
N SER A 336 -12.57 -14.85 13.01
CA SER A 336 -11.42 -15.30 13.80
C SER A 336 -11.52 -16.80 14.12
N LYS A 337 -12.72 -17.28 14.48
CA LYS A 337 -13.02 -18.72 14.67
C LYS A 337 -12.70 -19.50 13.39
N LYS A 338 -13.20 -19.01 12.24
CA LYS A 338 -12.93 -19.59 10.92
C LYS A 338 -11.43 -19.65 10.60
N CYS A 339 -10.66 -18.60 10.92
CA CYS A 339 -9.21 -18.58 10.74
C CYS A 339 -8.48 -19.61 11.60
N PHE A 340 -8.86 -19.78 12.87
CA PHE A 340 -8.31 -20.81 13.76
C PHE A 340 -8.52 -22.22 13.19
N LEU A 341 -9.77 -22.55 12.84
CA LEU A 341 -10.11 -23.85 12.26
C LEU A 341 -9.46 -24.06 10.88
N HIS A 342 -9.25 -23.00 10.10
CA HIS A 342 -8.51 -23.09 8.85
C HIS A 342 -7.02 -23.39 9.07
N ALA A 343 -6.38 -22.71 10.02
CA ALA A 343 -4.96 -22.94 10.32
C ALA A 343 -4.71 -24.38 10.81
N MET A 344 -5.55 -24.89 11.71
CA MET A 344 -5.44 -26.26 12.21
C MET A 344 -5.71 -27.30 11.13
N ARG A 345 -6.77 -27.13 10.32
CA ARG A 345 -7.01 -28.01 9.16
C ARG A 345 -5.81 -28.05 8.23
N ARG A 346 -5.22 -26.88 7.94
CA ARG A 346 -4.10 -26.79 7.02
C ARG A 346 -2.87 -27.49 7.59
N PHE A 347 -2.56 -27.27 8.86
CA PHE A 347 -1.48 -27.95 9.57
C PHE A 347 -1.61 -29.48 9.46
N PHE A 348 -2.76 -30.04 9.83
CA PHE A 348 -2.97 -31.49 9.75
C PHE A 348 -2.93 -32.04 8.32
N ILE A 349 -3.54 -31.34 7.36
CA ILE A 349 -3.48 -31.73 5.95
C ILE A 349 -2.03 -31.74 5.46
N ASP A 350 -1.22 -30.73 5.80
CA ASP A 350 0.17 -30.65 5.40
C ASP A 350 1.00 -31.78 6.05
N VAL A 351 0.80 -32.05 7.35
CA VAL A 351 1.46 -33.14 8.10
C VAL A 351 1.19 -34.50 7.45
N GLU A 352 -0.07 -34.77 7.07
CA GLU A 352 -0.47 -36.03 6.41
C GLU A 352 0.05 -36.11 4.97
N LEU A 353 -0.08 -35.04 4.18
CA LEU A 353 0.38 -35.00 2.79
C LEU A 353 1.90 -35.14 2.66
N TRP A 354 2.66 -34.63 3.63
CA TRP A 354 4.11 -34.79 3.66
C TRP A 354 4.56 -36.12 4.26
N GLY A 355 3.62 -37.01 4.59
CA GLY A 355 3.91 -38.35 5.11
C GLY A 355 4.59 -38.35 6.48
N TRP A 356 4.44 -37.28 7.26
CA TRP A 356 5.11 -37.17 8.55
C TRP A 356 4.46 -38.03 9.63
N CYS A 357 3.14 -38.15 9.60
CA CYS A 357 2.39 -39.12 10.40
C CYS A 357 1.05 -39.45 9.73
N ARG A 358 0.45 -40.56 10.16
CA ARG A 358 -0.90 -40.96 9.75
C ARG A 358 -1.91 -40.46 10.76
N LEU A 359 -2.92 -39.72 10.31
CA LEU A 359 -3.96 -39.18 11.17
C LEU A 359 -5.07 -40.22 11.41
N ARG A 360 -5.69 -40.17 12.59
CA ARG A 360 -6.86 -41.00 12.97
C ARG A 360 -8.20 -40.37 12.58
N PHE A 361 -8.17 -39.20 11.96
CA PHE A 361 -9.34 -38.42 11.57
C PHE A 361 -9.08 -37.73 10.24
N SER A 362 -10.15 -37.35 9.53
CA SER A 362 -10.03 -36.48 8.36
C SER A 362 -10.13 -35.00 8.75
N PRO A 363 -9.08 -34.17 8.55
CA PRO A 363 -9.14 -32.76 8.91
C PRO A 363 -10.22 -31.97 8.15
N ARG A 364 -10.53 -32.35 6.90
CA ARG A 364 -11.54 -31.64 6.10
C ARG A 364 -12.95 -31.75 6.69
N TYR A 365 -13.28 -32.92 7.23
CA TYR A 365 -14.59 -33.21 7.79
C TYR A 365 -14.67 -32.91 9.29
N HIS A 366 -13.71 -33.40 10.08
CA HIS A 366 -13.78 -33.34 11.55
C HIS A 366 -13.35 -31.99 12.13
N LEU A 367 -12.66 -31.15 11.35
CA LEU A 367 -12.34 -29.75 11.70
C LEU A 367 -13.08 -28.76 10.80
N ALA A 368 -14.21 -29.18 10.21
CA ALA A 368 -15.04 -28.32 9.40
C ALA A 368 -15.55 -27.10 10.20
N THR A 369 -15.69 -25.96 9.52
CA THR A 369 -16.23 -24.76 10.15
C THR A 369 -17.72 -24.95 10.43
N PRO A 370 -18.20 -24.73 11.68
CA PRO A 370 -19.62 -24.87 12.01
C PRO A 370 -20.51 -23.99 11.13
N ARG A 371 -21.73 -24.47 10.82
CA ARG A 371 -22.68 -23.77 9.93
C ARG A 371 -23.04 -22.38 10.46
N THR A 372 -23.27 -22.26 11.76
CA THR A 372 -23.55 -20.98 12.45
C THR A 372 -22.40 -20.00 12.27
N THR A 373 -21.17 -20.42 12.55
CA THR A 373 -19.96 -19.62 12.33
C THR A 373 -19.81 -19.23 10.86
N ALA A 374 -20.05 -20.15 9.93
CA ALA A 374 -19.96 -19.89 8.50
C ALA A 374 -21.00 -18.87 8.03
N PHE A 375 -22.24 -18.97 8.49
CA PHE A 375 -23.33 -18.04 8.21
C PHE A 375 -23.05 -16.64 8.77
N SER A 376 -22.65 -16.55 10.04
CA SER A 376 -22.26 -15.26 10.67
C SER A 376 -20.98 -14.65 10.07
N SER A 377 -20.14 -15.47 9.44
CA SER A 377 -18.97 -15.02 8.66
C SER A 377 -19.33 -14.65 7.22
N GLY A 378 -20.62 -14.60 6.89
CA GLY A 378 -21.14 -14.34 5.55
C GLY A 378 -20.77 -12.97 4.98
N VAL A 379 -21.11 -12.79 3.71
CA VAL A 379 -20.88 -11.57 2.94
C VAL A 379 -21.64 -10.39 3.58
N ASN A 380 -20.92 -9.44 4.17
CA ASN A 380 -21.49 -8.13 4.53
C ASN A 380 -20.58 -7.02 4.00
N PRO A 381 -20.84 -6.51 2.78
CA PRO A 381 -20.10 -5.39 2.22
C PRO A 381 -20.25 -4.17 3.13
N ARG A 382 -19.18 -3.81 3.84
CA ARG A 382 -19.13 -2.62 4.69
C ARG A 382 -18.77 -1.40 3.85
N VAL A 383 -19.65 -1.06 2.91
CA VAL A 383 -19.52 0.18 2.13
C VAL A 383 -19.55 1.40 3.05
N ILE A 384 -18.85 2.45 2.65
CA ILE A 384 -18.90 3.78 3.30
C ILE A 384 -20.22 4.43 2.89
N ASP A 385 -20.86 5.15 3.80
CA ASP A 385 -22.09 5.91 3.50
C ASP A 385 -21.90 6.82 2.28
N ASP A 386 -22.84 6.82 1.33
CA ASP A 386 -22.68 7.44 0.01
C ASP A 386 -22.34 8.94 0.11
N SER A 387 -22.97 9.67 1.04
CA SER A 387 -22.69 11.09 1.28
C SER A 387 -21.27 11.34 1.76
N ILE A 388 -20.72 10.45 2.59
CA ILE A 388 -19.34 10.53 3.06
C ILE A 388 -18.39 10.13 1.93
N TRP A 389 -18.71 9.08 1.17
CA TRP A 389 -17.88 8.63 0.05
C TRP A 389 -17.70 9.72 -1.01
N LEU A 390 -18.77 10.41 -1.40
CA LEU A 390 -18.72 11.54 -2.35
C LEU A 390 -17.86 12.70 -1.80
N LYS A 391 -18.01 13.03 -0.51
CA LYS A 391 -17.17 14.02 0.18
C LYS A 391 -15.68 13.64 0.17
N LEU A 392 -15.35 12.35 0.33
CA LEU A 392 -13.97 11.86 0.26
C LEU A 392 -13.40 11.89 -1.16
N ILE A 393 -14.21 11.59 -2.18
CA ILE A 393 -13.83 11.77 -3.59
C ILE A 393 -13.49 13.24 -3.85
N TRP A 394 -14.39 14.15 -3.47
CA TRP A 394 -14.15 15.60 -3.57
C TRP A 394 -12.86 16.01 -2.86
N ALA A 395 -12.68 15.60 -1.60
CA ALA A 395 -11.48 15.94 -0.83
C ALA A 395 -10.20 15.41 -1.48
N SER A 396 -10.23 14.24 -2.13
CA SER A 396 -9.05 13.67 -2.80
C SER A 396 -8.54 14.52 -3.97
N LEU A 397 -9.44 15.24 -4.63
CA LEU A 397 -9.13 16.13 -5.74
C LEU A 397 -8.66 17.53 -5.28
N HIS A 398 -9.05 17.94 -4.08
CA HIS A 398 -8.85 19.31 -3.57
C HIS A 398 -7.88 19.39 -2.39
N LEU A 399 -6.99 18.41 -2.22
CA LEU A 399 -5.95 18.51 -1.19
C LEU A 399 -5.02 19.70 -1.46
N GLU A 400 -4.56 20.35 -0.40
CA GLU A 400 -3.64 21.48 -0.45
C GLU A 400 -2.48 21.26 0.52
N GLN A 401 -1.46 22.12 0.47
CA GLN A 401 -0.28 22.00 1.32
C GLN A 401 -0.65 22.10 2.81
N GLU A 402 -1.65 22.90 3.15
CA GLU A 402 -2.16 23.14 4.50
C GLU A 402 -2.83 21.90 5.11
N ASP A 403 -3.30 20.96 4.29
CA ASP A 403 -3.96 19.73 4.75
C ASP A 403 -2.97 18.67 5.25
N LEU A 404 -1.67 18.90 5.04
CA LEU A 404 -0.64 17.95 5.44
C LEU A 404 -0.39 18.04 6.95
N LEU A 405 -0.71 16.96 7.66
CA LEU A 405 -0.44 16.81 9.10
C LEU A 405 1.05 16.97 9.47
N SER A 406 1.97 16.80 8.51
CA SER A 406 3.41 17.01 8.67
C SER A 406 4.10 17.04 7.30
N GLU A 407 4.87 18.09 7.03
CA GLU A 407 5.72 18.23 5.82
C GLU A 407 6.87 17.21 5.76
N ILE A 408 7.13 16.51 6.87
CA ILE A 408 8.37 15.75 7.05
C ILE A 408 8.35 14.43 6.26
N HIS A 409 7.17 13.89 5.93
CA HIS A 409 7.05 12.49 5.50
C HIS A 409 7.00 12.26 3.99
N TYR A 410 6.07 12.92 3.27
CA TYR A 410 5.89 12.75 1.82
C TYR A 410 5.39 14.07 1.19
N PRO A 411 5.73 14.35 -0.08
CA PRO A 411 5.27 15.55 -0.77
C PRO A 411 3.77 15.48 -1.11
N LEU A 412 3.16 16.65 -1.32
CA LEU A 412 1.72 16.79 -1.61
C LEU A 412 1.30 16.02 -2.86
N SER A 413 2.07 16.12 -3.94
CA SER A 413 1.83 15.43 -5.21
C SER A 413 1.68 13.91 -5.03
N MET A 414 2.57 13.29 -4.26
CA MET A 414 2.52 11.87 -3.91
C MET A 414 1.26 11.54 -3.10
N ILE A 415 0.91 12.37 -2.12
CA ILE A 415 -0.27 12.18 -1.26
C ILE A 415 -1.56 12.30 -2.08
N LYS A 416 -1.65 13.27 -2.97
CA LYS A 416 -2.75 13.44 -3.94
C LYS A 416 -2.90 12.22 -4.84
N ALA A 417 -1.81 11.77 -5.47
CA ALA A 417 -1.84 10.58 -6.32
C ALA A 417 -2.32 9.34 -5.55
N MET A 418 -1.88 9.13 -4.30
CA MET A 418 -2.36 8.04 -3.45
C MET A 418 -3.84 8.16 -3.12
N ALA A 419 -4.31 9.36 -2.77
CA ALA A 419 -5.71 9.63 -2.44
C ALA A 419 -6.62 9.36 -3.64
N VAL A 420 -6.27 9.89 -4.81
CA VAL A 420 -7.05 9.77 -6.05
C VAL A 420 -7.07 8.33 -6.56
N ILE A 421 -5.95 7.60 -6.53
CA ILE A 421 -5.96 6.18 -6.88
C ILE A 421 -6.85 5.38 -5.91
N TRP A 422 -6.81 5.70 -4.61
CA TRP A 422 -7.65 5.00 -3.64
C TRP A 422 -9.15 5.24 -3.86
N THR A 423 -9.56 6.47 -4.20
CA THR A 423 -10.97 6.83 -4.40
C THR A 423 -11.49 6.44 -5.79
N HIS A 424 -10.69 6.54 -6.85
CA HIS A 424 -11.14 6.35 -8.24
C HIS A 424 -10.81 4.97 -8.85
N ALA A 425 -9.81 4.25 -8.34
CA ALA A 425 -9.37 2.98 -8.95
C ALA A 425 -9.84 1.72 -8.20
N GLY A 426 -10.45 1.85 -7.00
CA GLY A 426 -10.97 0.72 -6.24
C GLY A 426 -9.95 -0.41 -5.98
N LEU A 427 -8.66 -0.07 -5.86
CA LEU A 427 -7.58 -1.03 -5.69
C LEU A 427 -7.43 -1.49 -4.24
N ARG A 428 -6.90 -2.70 -4.03
CA ARG A 428 -6.48 -3.16 -2.70
C ARG A 428 -5.27 -2.34 -2.26
N SER A 429 -5.13 -2.13 -0.95
CA SER A 429 -3.93 -1.46 -0.38
C SER A 429 -2.62 -2.08 -0.89
N ASN A 430 -2.53 -3.42 -0.94
CA ASN A 430 -1.34 -4.11 -1.46
C ASN A 430 -1.14 -3.96 -2.99
N GLU A 431 -2.18 -3.66 -3.76
CA GLU A 431 -2.08 -3.36 -5.19
C GLU A 431 -1.54 -1.93 -5.37
N ILE A 432 -2.12 -0.96 -4.65
CA ILE A 432 -1.68 0.45 -4.67
C ILE A 432 -0.19 0.57 -4.35
N ILE A 433 0.28 -0.06 -3.26
CA ILE A 433 1.69 0.04 -2.86
C ILE A 433 2.65 -0.64 -3.84
N ARG A 434 2.15 -1.49 -4.75
CA ARG A 434 2.95 -2.27 -5.71
C ARG A 434 2.84 -1.77 -7.15
N LEU A 435 2.09 -0.70 -7.40
CA LEU A 435 2.04 -0.08 -8.73
C LEU A 435 3.45 0.29 -9.19
N ALA A 436 3.78 -0.06 -10.44
CA ALA A 436 5.04 0.30 -11.08
C ALA A 436 5.03 1.78 -11.51
N ARG A 437 6.19 2.40 -11.63
CA ARG A 437 6.36 3.80 -12.05
C ARG A 437 5.61 4.15 -13.34
N GLY A 438 5.63 3.25 -14.32
CA GLY A 438 4.98 3.44 -15.63
C GLY A 438 3.58 2.82 -15.73
N CYS A 439 2.87 2.60 -14.63
CA CYS A 439 1.62 1.85 -14.66
C CYS A 439 0.42 2.60 -15.26
N ALA A 440 0.50 3.92 -15.47
CA ALA A 440 -0.64 4.73 -15.89
C ALA A 440 -0.45 5.25 -17.32
N HIS A 441 -1.38 4.92 -18.21
CA HIS A 441 -1.36 5.24 -19.64
C HIS A 441 -2.60 6.03 -20.03
N ALA A 442 -2.44 6.99 -20.94
CA ALA A 442 -3.60 7.68 -21.52
C ALA A 442 -4.33 6.74 -22.49
N GLN A 443 -5.63 6.96 -22.68
CA GLN A 443 -6.35 6.35 -23.78
C GLN A 443 -5.96 7.05 -25.08
N ASP A 444 -5.20 6.38 -25.95
CA ASP A 444 -4.67 6.99 -27.18
C ASP A 444 -5.67 7.00 -28.35
N ASN A 445 -6.60 6.04 -28.38
CA ASN A 445 -7.56 5.87 -29.48
C ASN A 445 -9.01 6.08 -29.01
N ASP A 446 -9.84 6.57 -29.92
CA ASP A 446 -11.28 6.64 -29.74
C ASP A 446 -11.86 5.21 -29.60
N ILE A 447 -12.85 5.04 -28.72
CA ILE A 447 -13.56 3.77 -28.52
C ILE A 447 -15.00 3.95 -29.00
N ALA A 448 -15.39 3.17 -30.01
CA ALA A 448 -16.77 3.06 -30.44
C ALA A 448 -17.53 2.10 -29.51
N HIS A 449 -18.69 2.53 -29.03
CA HIS A 449 -19.59 1.72 -28.23
C HIS A 449 -20.68 1.08 -29.13
N ASP A 450 -21.28 -0.02 -28.67
CA ASP A 450 -22.26 -0.80 -29.45
C ASP A 450 -23.54 0.00 -29.80
N ASP A 451 -23.82 1.08 -29.07
CA ASP A 451 -24.94 2.01 -29.34
C ASP A 451 -24.60 3.14 -30.33
N GLY A 452 -23.39 3.12 -30.91
CA GLY A 452 -22.90 4.13 -31.85
C GLY A 452 -22.31 5.39 -31.18
N SER A 453 -22.26 5.46 -29.85
CA SER A 453 -21.57 6.54 -29.14
C SER A 453 -20.04 6.37 -29.18
N LEU A 454 -19.31 7.49 -29.20
CA LEU A 454 -17.84 7.50 -29.31
C LEU A 454 -17.19 8.12 -28.08
N ILE A 455 -16.33 7.36 -27.41
CA ILE A 455 -15.50 7.82 -26.29
C ILE A 455 -14.19 8.32 -26.86
N LYS A 456 -14.00 9.65 -26.87
CA LYS A 456 -12.80 10.29 -27.41
C LYS A 456 -11.53 9.86 -26.67
N ALA A 457 -10.41 9.78 -27.39
CA ALA A 457 -9.08 9.65 -26.84
C ALA A 457 -8.83 10.69 -25.73
N GLY A 458 -8.13 10.28 -24.68
CA GLY A 458 -7.86 11.10 -23.49
C GLY A 458 -9.01 11.17 -22.47
N THR A 459 -10.16 10.52 -22.70
CA THR A 459 -11.26 10.51 -21.71
C THR A 459 -10.97 9.57 -20.54
N LEU A 460 -10.21 8.50 -20.77
CA LEU A 460 -9.90 7.46 -19.81
C LEU A 460 -8.39 7.33 -19.57
N CYS A 461 -8.04 6.69 -18.46
CA CYS A 461 -6.69 6.24 -18.15
C CYS A 461 -6.69 4.72 -17.98
N TYR A 462 -5.70 4.05 -18.56
CA TYR A 462 -5.45 2.63 -18.34
C TYR A 462 -4.39 2.44 -17.27
N LEU A 463 -4.72 1.67 -16.24
CA LEU A 463 -3.84 1.41 -15.11
C LEU A 463 -3.42 -0.06 -15.07
N ASP A 464 -2.12 -0.31 -15.19
CA ASP A 464 -1.52 -1.65 -15.08
C ASP A 464 -1.49 -2.09 -13.62
N ILE A 465 -2.28 -3.11 -13.30
CA ILE A 465 -2.41 -3.63 -11.95
C ILE A 465 -1.51 -4.85 -11.78
N PRO A 466 -0.53 -4.80 -10.86
CA PRO A 466 0.38 -5.92 -10.66
C PRO A 466 -0.37 -7.14 -10.15
N ALA A 467 0.12 -8.34 -10.49
CA ALA A 467 -0.50 -9.60 -10.09
C ALA A 467 -0.88 -9.63 -8.60
N SER A 468 -2.12 -10.02 -8.28
CA SER A 468 -2.70 -10.08 -6.93
C SER A 468 -2.90 -11.54 -6.49
N LYS A 469 -3.30 -11.79 -5.22
CA LYS A 469 -3.41 -13.15 -4.60
C LYS A 469 -4.01 -14.20 -5.54
N THR A 470 -5.02 -13.81 -6.29
CA THR A 470 -5.90 -14.68 -7.06
C THR A 470 -5.99 -14.29 -8.54
N PHE A 471 -5.26 -13.26 -8.97
CA PHE A 471 -5.42 -12.69 -10.30
C PHE A 471 -4.06 -12.34 -10.90
N LYS A 472 -3.90 -12.60 -12.20
CA LYS A 472 -2.71 -12.22 -12.96
C LYS A 472 -2.65 -10.69 -13.09
N GLU A 473 -1.56 -10.18 -13.65
CA GLU A 473 -1.50 -8.79 -14.06
C GLU A 473 -2.62 -8.48 -15.07
N PHE A 474 -3.22 -7.30 -14.95
CA PHE A 474 -4.31 -6.88 -15.82
C PHE A 474 -4.37 -5.36 -15.93
N VAL A 475 -4.92 -4.90 -17.05
CA VAL A 475 -5.12 -3.48 -17.32
C VAL A 475 -6.51 -3.06 -16.87
N LYS A 476 -6.60 -1.91 -16.19
CA LYS A 476 -7.84 -1.41 -15.60
C LYS A 476 -8.19 -0.03 -16.12
N PRO A 477 -9.38 0.17 -16.74
CA PRO A 477 -9.84 1.51 -17.09
C PRO A 477 -10.28 2.27 -15.83
N VAL A 478 -9.77 3.49 -15.69
CA VAL A 478 -10.06 4.43 -14.60
C VAL A 478 -10.24 5.86 -15.14
N ALA A 479 -10.72 6.77 -14.30
CA ALA A 479 -10.89 8.17 -14.67
C ALA A 479 -9.55 8.83 -15.05
N VAL A 480 -9.55 9.67 -16.10
CA VAL A 480 -8.34 10.37 -16.59
C VAL A 480 -7.62 11.18 -15.51
N VAL A 481 -8.33 11.69 -14.51
CA VAL A 481 -7.75 12.43 -13.39
C VAL A 481 -6.67 11.64 -12.64
N VAL A 482 -6.76 10.31 -12.65
CA VAL A 482 -5.73 9.43 -12.09
C VAL A 482 -4.39 9.65 -12.79
N LYS A 483 -4.38 9.74 -14.13
CA LYS A 483 -3.15 9.98 -14.91
C LYS A 483 -2.54 11.33 -14.57
N ALA A 484 -3.35 12.38 -14.52
CA ALA A 484 -2.88 13.73 -14.20
C ALA A 484 -2.22 13.81 -12.82
N CYS A 485 -2.81 13.19 -11.79
CA CYS A 485 -2.20 13.15 -10.46
C CYS A 485 -0.94 12.28 -10.40
N VAL A 486 -0.91 11.15 -11.14
CA VAL A 486 0.28 10.31 -11.25
C VAL A 486 1.42 11.07 -11.92
N ASP A 487 1.16 11.79 -13.01
CA ASP A 487 2.15 12.59 -13.73
C ASP A 487 2.71 13.71 -12.86
N ALA A 488 1.85 14.43 -12.14
CA ALA A 488 2.28 15.46 -11.20
C ALA A 488 3.24 14.91 -10.13
N TRP A 489 2.97 13.69 -9.63
CA TRP A 489 3.90 13.02 -8.72
C TRP A 489 5.18 12.59 -9.43
N LEU A 490 5.11 12.01 -10.63
CA LEU A 490 6.29 11.57 -11.37
C LEU A 490 7.26 12.71 -11.70
N LEU A 491 6.76 13.94 -11.88
CA LEU A 491 7.58 15.14 -12.06
C LEU A 491 8.40 15.51 -10.82
N GLU A 492 7.84 15.35 -9.62
CA GLU A 492 8.53 15.65 -8.35
C GLU A 492 9.30 14.46 -7.78
N ARG A 493 9.00 13.25 -8.24
CA ARG A 493 9.60 12.01 -7.74
C ARG A 493 11.11 12.04 -8.03
N PRO A 494 11.97 11.81 -7.01
CA PRO A 494 13.40 11.73 -7.22
C PRO A 494 13.77 10.71 -8.30
N GLU A 495 14.62 11.12 -9.24
CA GLU A 495 15.03 10.33 -10.42
C GLU A 495 15.76 9.05 -9.99
N TYR A 496 16.74 9.17 -9.10
CA TYR A 496 17.54 8.06 -8.60
C TYR A 496 16.87 7.34 -7.43
N GLN A 497 16.09 6.31 -7.77
CA GLN A 497 15.48 5.42 -6.79
C GLN A 497 15.68 3.96 -7.18
N ALA A 498 16.56 3.27 -6.44
CA ALA A 498 16.90 1.88 -6.71
C ALA A 498 15.63 0.99 -6.79
N PRO A 499 15.51 0.13 -7.82
CA PRO A 499 14.44 -0.86 -7.91
C PRO A 499 14.41 -1.76 -6.67
N LEU A 500 13.20 -2.04 -6.18
CA LEU A 500 13.00 -2.86 -4.99
C LEU A 500 12.45 -4.24 -5.39
N LEU A 501 12.90 -5.28 -4.69
CA LEU A 501 12.38 -6.63 -4.90
C LEU A 501 10.89 -6.70 -4.55
N ASP A 502 10.08 -7.12 -5.51
CA ASP A 502 8.70 -7.49 -5.25
C ASP A 502 8.63 -8.90 -4.69
N GLU A 503 8.26 -9.02 -3.42
CA GLU A 503 8.07 -10.32 -2.75
C GLU A 503 7.05 -11.24 -3.47
N ARG A 504 6.23 -10.71 -4.38
CA ARG A 504 5.20 -11.46 -5.08
C ARG A 504 5.64 -12.01 -6.43
N THR A 505 6.38 -11.26 -7.23
CA THR A 505 6.86 -11.69 -8.55
C THR A 505 8.34 -12.13 -8.51
N GLY A 506 9.10 -11.68 -7.51
CA GLY A 506 10.56 -11.87 -7.46
C GLY A 506 11.34 -10.88 -8.33
N GLU A 507 10.64 -9.97 -9.01
CA GLU A 507 11.27 -9.00 -9.90
C GLU A 507 11.70 -7.74 -9.16
N ARG A 508 12.66 -7.03 -9.73
CA ARG A 508 13.05 -5.70 -9.27
C ARG A 508 12.17 -4.65 -9.92
N VAL A 509 11.33 -4.00 -9.13
CA VAL A 509 10.33 -3.03 -9.61
C VAL A 509 10.68 -1.63 -9.12
N GLU A 510 10.66 -0.66 -10.03
CA GLU A 510 10.59 0.75 -9.68
C GLU A 510 9.16 1.08 -9.28
N TYR A 511 8.86 1.14 -7.99
CA TYR A 511 7.50 1.44 -7.55
C TYR A 511 7.14 2.90 -7.82
N LEU A 512 5.88 3.12 -8.21
CA LEU A 512 5.26 4.44 -8.34
C LEU A 512 5.40 5.20 -7.02
N PHE A 513 4.96 4.58 -5.93
CA PHE A 513 5.03 5.16 -4.58
C PHE A 513 6.32 4.75 -3.86
N GLN A 514 7.44 5.22 -4.40
CA GLN A 514 8.75 5.15 -3.78
C GLN A 514 9.27 6.55 -3.47
N TYR A 515 9.72 6.77 -2.24
CA TYR A 515 10.34 8.02 -1.82
C TYR A 515 11.47 7.73 -0.84
N ARG A 516 12.61 8.42 -0.96
CA ARG A 516 13.78 8.19 -0.09
C ARG A 516 14.28 6.74 -0.15
N GLY A 517 14.24 6.12 -1.33
CA GLY A 517 14.65 4.71 -1.51
C GLY A 517 13.82 3.72 -0.69
N LYS A 518 12.58 4.08 -0.32
CA LYS A 518 11.61 3.16 0.29
C LYS A 518 10.31 3.16 -0.47
N ARG A 519 9.71 1.99 -0.53
CA ARG A 519 8.27 1.88 -0.74
C ARG A 519 7.51 2.54 0.42
N MET A 520 6.36 3.11 0.11
CA MET A 520 5.39 3.58 1.10
C MET A 520 5.05 2.52 2.17
N GLY A 521 4.78 2.96 3.39
CA GLY A 521 4.42 2.06 4.50
C GLY A 521 3.03 1.44 4.32
N THR A 522 2.86 0.17 4.69
CA THR A 522 1.59 -0.58 4.48
C THR A 522 0.38 0.00 5.22
N SER A 523 0.59 0.84 6.24
CA SER A 523 -0.48 1.45 7.03
C SER A 523 -0.82 2.89 6.62
N ILE A 524 -0.12 3.48 5.65
CA ILE A 524 -0.22 4.90 5.32
C ILE A 524 -1.64 5.29 4.86
N LEU A 525 -2.32 4.45 4.08
CA LEU A 525 -3.70 4.72 3.66
C LEU A 525 -4.61 4.88 4.87
N ASN A 526 -4.59 3.93 5.80
CA ASN A 526 -5.50 3.92 6.96
C ASN A 526 -5.11 4.92 8.06
N LYS A 527 -3.82 5.21 8.23
CA LYS A 527 -3.31 6.03 9.34
C LYS A 527 -2.98 7.48 8.95
N THR A 528 -2.94 7.78 7.66
CA THR A 528 -2.51 9.10 7.17
C THR A 528 -3.45 9.61 6.09
N ILE A 529 -3.57 8.92 4.95
CA ILE A 529 -4.36 9.41 3.81
C ILE A 529 -5.85 9.56 4.15
N ILE A 530 -6.46 8.50 4.68
CA ILE A 530 -7.88 8.52 5.07
C ILE A 530 -8.15 9.60 6.13
N PRO A 531 -7.36 9.71 7.21
CA PRO A 531 -7.52 10.82 8.16
C PRO A 531 -7.40 12.22 7.55
N ILE A 532 -6.44 12.46 6.65
CA ILE A 532 -6.31 13.75 5.95
C ILE A 532 -7.57 14.03 5.12
N LEU A 533 -8.06 13.05 4.37
CA LEU A 533 -9.28 13.20 3.56
C LEU A 533 -10.52 13.45 4.42
N CYS A 534 -10.66 12.74 5.54
CA CYS A 534 -11.75 12.96 6.48
C CYS A 534 -11.71 14.39 7.06
N ALA A 535 -10.52 14.87 7.44
CA ALA A 535 -10.35 16.23 7.93
C ALA A 535 -10.72 17.28 6.87
N LYS A 536 -10.18 17.16 5.64
CA LYS A 536 -10.49 18.07 4.52
C LYS A 536 -11.97 18.08 4.18
N ALA A 537 -12.63 16.92 4.24
CA ALA A 537 -14.05 16.81 3.91
C ALA A 537 -15.00 17.17 5.07
N GLY A 538 -14.48 17.50 6.26
CA GLY A 538 -15.28 17.80 7.45
C GLY A 538 -16.12 16.61 7.93
N VAL A 539 -15.60 15.38 7.81
CA VAL A 539 -16.30 14.15 8.22
C VAL A 539 -15.51 13.37 9.29
N GLY A 540 -16.21 12.58 10.09
CA GLY A 540 -15.59 11.72 11.09
C GLY A 540 -14.75 10.59 10.49
N LEU A 541 -13.84 10.01 11.29
CA LEU A 541 -13.09 8.79 10.93
C LEU A 541 -13.94 7.51 10.95
N GLN A 542 -15.20 7.63 11.37
CA GLN A 542 -16.18 6.57 11.45
C GLN A 542 -17.49 7.06 10.83
N ASP A 543 -18.23 6.15 10.22
CA ASP A 543 -19.57 6.36 9.70
C ASP A 543 -20.58 5.42 10.39
N SER A 544 -21.79 5.29 9.84
CA SER A 544 -22.83 4.42 10.40
C SER A 544 -22.42 2.95 10.55
N ARG A 545 -21.37 2.51 9.83
CA ARG A 545 -20.86 1.12 9.84
C ARG A 545 -19.47 1.00 10.47
N GLY A 546 -19.03 2.03 11.19
CA GLY A 546 -17.80 2.05 11.99
C GLY A 546 -16.62 2.70 11.26
N GLN A 547 -15.40 2.29 11.61
CA GLN A 547 -14.18 2.96 11.11
C GLN A 547 -14.04 2.91 9.59
N ILE A 548 -13.69 4.04 8.98
CA ILE A 548 -13.37 4.14 7.55
C ILE A 548 -12.00 3.52 7.30
N THR A 549 -11.92 2.62 6.32
CA THR A 549 -10.67 1.93 5.99
C THR A 549 -10.50 1.79 4.48
N SER A 550 -9.26 1.57 4.04
CA SER A 550 -8.93 1.37 2.62
C SER A 550 -9.73 0.25 1.96
N HIS A 551 -9.98 -0.84 2.69
CA HIS A 551 -10.80 -1.96 2.21
C HIS A 551 -12.27 -1.56 2.03
N ARG A 552 -12.81 -0.73 2.92
CA ARG A 552 -14.18 -0.21 2.79
C ARG A 552 -14.31 0.74 1.60
N GLY A 553 -13.30 1.60 1.36
CA GLY A 553 -13.26 2.46 0.17
C GLY A 553 -13.30 1.67 -1.14
N ARG A 554 -12.58 0.54 -1.23
CA ARG A 554 -12.71 -0.38 -2.37
C ARG A 554 -14.13 -0.91 -2.55
N ALA A 555 -14.79 -1.33 -1.46
CA ALA A 555 -16.18 -1.80 -1.51
C ALA A 555 -17.11 -0.68 -1.98
N SER A 556 -16.91 0.55 -1.51
CA SER A 556 -17.67 1.73 -1.93
C SER A 556 -17.49 2.02 -3.42
N ALA A 557 -16.26 2.01 -3.94
CA ALA A 557 -15.98 2.25 -5.35
C ALA A 557 -16.68 1.20 -6.24
N VAL A 558 -16.56 -0.09 -5.90
CA VAL A 558 -17.22 -1.18 -6.62
C VAL A 558 -18.74 -1.06 -6.53
N THR A 559 -19.27 -0.75 -5.35
CA THR A 559 -20.71 -0.55 -5.14
C THR A 559 -21.25 0.67 -5.89
N ALA A 560 -20.48 1.75 -5.99
CA ALA A 560 -20.87 2.94 -6.74
C ALA A 560 -21.01 2.61 -8.23
N LEU A 561 -20.00 1.97 -8.84
CA LEU A 561 -20.05 1.50 -10.23
C LEU A 561 -21.20 0.50 -10.48
N ALA A 562 -21.51 -0.33 -9.48
CA ALA A 562 -22.63 -1.24 -9.54
C ALA A 562 -23.99 -0.56 -9.44
N ASN A 563 -24.09 0.67 -8.93
CA ASN A 563 -25.38 1.33 -8.64
C ASN A 563 -25.72 2.54 -9.51
N VAL A 564 -24.79 3.07 -10.32
CA VAL A 564 -25.11 4.14 -11.28
C VAL A 564 -26.16 3.67 -12.31
N PRO A 565 -26.95 4.59 -12.89
CA PRO A 565 -27.76 4.32 -14.08
C PRO A 565 -26.87 3.74 -15.18
N GLN A 566 -27.31 2.64 -15.82
CA GLN A 566 -26.48 1.86 -16.76
C GLN A 566 -25.11 1.41 -16.19
N GLY A 567 -25.02 1.21 -14.86
CA GLY A 567 -23.79 0.74 -14.22
C GLY A 567 -23.39 -0.68 -14.61
N MET A 568 -22.12 -1.00 -14.35
CA MET A 568 -21.49 -2.24 -14.76
C MET A 568 -22.20 -3.49 -14.21
N SER A 569 -22.29 -4.52 -15.04
CA SER A 569 -22.75 -5.86 -14.68
C SER A 569 -21.80 -6.57 -13.71
N LEU A 570 -22.26 -7.67 -13.10
CA LEU A 570 -21.45 -8.44 -12.15
C LEU A 570 -20.15 -8.97 -12.78
N ILE A 571 -20.20 -9.39 -14.05
CA ILE A 571 -19.03 -9.93 -14.77
C ILE A 571 -18.02 -8.82 -15.06
N GLU A 572 -18.50 -7.66 -15.53
CA GLU A 572 -17.64 -6.49 -15.77
C GLU A 572 -17.01 -5.99 -14.47
N LEU A 573 -17.77 -5.92 -13.38
CA LEU A 573 -17.25 -5.57 -12.05
C LEU A 573 -16.25 -6.61 -11.54
N MET A 574 -16.44 -7.88 -11.85
CA MET A 574 -15.50 -8.96 -11.52
C MET A 574 -14.16 -8.74 -12.23
N GLN A 575 -14.18 -8.41 -13.53
CA GLN A 575 -12.98 -8.08 -14.31
C GLN A 575 -12.32 -6.79 -13.81
N TRP A 576 -13.10 -5.72 -13.65
CA TRP A 576 -12.62 -4.42 -13.16
C TRP A 576 -12.00 -4.53 -11.76
N SER A 577 -12.56 -5.38 -10.90
CA SER A 577 -12.03 -5.62 -9.55
C SER A 577 -10.84 -6.60 -9.52
N GLY A 578 -10.55 -7.34 -10.59
CA GLY A 578 -9.56 -8.41 -10.57
C GLY A 578 -9.94 -9.53 -9.61
N HIS A 579 -11.18 -10.00 -9.69
CA HIS A 579 -11.70 -11.12 -8.92
C HIS A 579 -11.78 -12.38 -9.80
N SER A 580 -11.35 -13.53 -9.26
CA SER A 580 -11.40 -14.81 -10.00
C SER A 580 -12.74 -15.54 -9.88
N SER A 581 -13.68 -15.02 -9.08
CA SER A 581 -14.96 -15.66 -8.80
C SER A 581 -16.04 -14.60 -8.55
N PRO A 582 -17.26 -14.80 -9.09
CA PRO A 582 -18.39 -13.90 -8.82
C PRO A 582 -18.72 -13.76 -7.33
N THR A 583 -18.57 -14.84 -6.54
CA THR A 583 -18.77 -14.83 -5.09
C THR A 583 -17.85 -13.82 -4.40
N SER A 584 -16.61 -13.67 -4.88
CA SER A 584 -15.66 -12.68 -4.35
C SER A 584 -16.10 -11.26 -4.66
N THR A 585 -16.74 -11.00 -5.80
CA THR A 585 -17.29 -9.68 -6.14
C THR A 585 -18.53 -9.36 -5.32
N MET A 586 -19.38 -10.35 -5.04
CA MET A 586 -20.53 -10.19 -4.15
C MET A 586 -20.13 -9.72 -2.75
N HIS A 587 -18.92 -10.06 -2.26
CA HIS A 587 -18.38 -9.53 -1.00
C HIS A 587 -18.21 -8.00 -0.95
N TYR A 588 -18.23 -7.32 -2.10
CA TYR A 588 -18.02 -5.89 -2.23
C TYR A 588 -19.23 -5.13 -2.75
N ILE A 589 -20.25 -5.80 -3.31
CA ILE A 589 -21.41 -5.14 -3.93
C ILE A 589 -22.59 -5.11 -2.96
N ARG A 590 -23.13 -3.92 -2.73
CA ARG A 590 -24.47 -3.73 -2.15
C ARG A 590 -25.39 -3.12 -3.20
N ILE A 591 -26.41 -3.86 -3.65
CA ILE A 591 -27.39 -3.31 -4.59
C ILE A 591 -28.34 -2.38 -3.83
N CYS A 592 -28.51 -1.15 -4.33
CA CYS A 592 -29.47 -0.19 -3.78
C CYS A 592 -30.91 -0.66 -4.07
N PRO A 593 -31.84 -0.58 -3.09
CA PRO A 593 -33.24 -0.97 -3.31
C PRO A 593 -33.89 -0.29 -4.51
N THR A 594 -33.58 0.99 -4.74
CA THR A 594 -34.06 1.76 -5.89
C THR A 594 -33.54 1.23 -7.22
N LYS A 595 -32.28 0.81 -7.29
CA LYS A 595 -31.72 0.16 -8.48
C LYS A 595 -32.35 -1.21 -8.71
N LEU A 596 -32.56 -1.98 -7.65
CA LEU A 596 -33.26 -3.26 -7.75
C LEU A 596 -34.68 -3.06 -8.27
N ALA A 597 -35.42 -2.08 -7.74
CA ALA A 597 -36.75 -1.72 -8.21
C ALA A 597 -36.74 -1.26 -9.67
N ALA A 598 -35.83 -0.37 -10.08
CA ALA A 598 -35.71 0.08 -11.46
C ALA A 598 -35.32 -1.07 -12.42
N SER A 599 -34.42 -1.96 -11.99
CA SER A 599 -34.03 -3.14 -12.78
C SER A 599 -35.19 -4.14 -12.88
N PHE A 600 -35.96 -4.30 -11.81
CA PHE A 600 -37.18 -5.08 -11.80
C PHE A 600 -38.21 -4.49 -12.76
N VAL A 601 -38.52 -3.19 -12.68
CA VAL A 601 -39.45 -2.52 -13.60
C VAL A 601 -38.99 -2.67 -15.05
N LYS A 602 -37.70 -2.51 -15.34
CA LYS A 602 -37.15 -2.73 -16.70
C LYS A 602 -37.31 -4.19 -17.16
N ALA A 603 -37.15 -5.17 -16.27
CA ALA A 603 -37.37 -6.58 -16.60
C ALA A 603 -38.86 -6.92 -16.72
N ASP A 604 -39.69 -6.30 -15.89
CA ASP A 604 -41.14 -6.46 -15.83
C ASP A 604 -41.85 -5.77 -16.99
N GLN A 605 -41.21 -4.82 -17.69
CA GLN A 605 -41.69 -4.34 -18.99
C GLN A 605 -41.93 -5.48 -19.98
N MET A 606 -41.20 -6.60 -19.91
CA MET A 606 -41.49 -7.78 -20.72
C MET A 606 -42.80 -8.48 -20.34
N SER A 607 -43.23 -8.43 -19.07
CA SER A 607 -44.53 -8.97 -18.64
C SER A 607 -45.69 -8.11 -19.17
N HIS A 608 -45.42 -6.83 -19.42
CA HIS A 608 -46.37 -5.85 -19.95
C HIS A 608 -46.35 -5.66 -21.48
N MET A 609 -45.46 -6.34 -22.22
CA MET A 609 -45.43 -6.21 -23.69
C MET A 609 -46.66 -6.80 -24.38
N VAL A 610 -47.51 -7.57 -23.67
CA VAL A 610 -48.80 -8.03 -24.19
C VAL A 610 -49.81 -8.07 -23.04
N SER A 611 -50.60 -7.01 -22.90
CA SER A 611 -51.78 -7.03 -22.03
C SER A 611 -52.84 -7.93 -22.66
N LEU A 612 -53.20 -9.01 -21.95
CA LEU A 612 -54.38 -9.82 -22.27
C LEU A 612 -55.62 -9.04 -21.84
N LEU A 613 -56.38 -8.54 -22.81
CA LEU A 613 -57.69 -7.95 -22.60
C LEU A 613 -58.73 -9.07 -22.65
N ILE A 614 -59.62 -9.10 -21.65
CA ILE A 614 -60.70 -10.08 -21.57
C ILE A 614 -62.03 -9.35 -21.73
N ASP A 615 -62.81 -9.72 -22.74
CA ASP A 615 -64.16 -9.23 -22.93
C ASP A 615 -65.13 -10.04 -22.05
N HIS A 616 -65.48 -9.46 -20.90
CA HIS A 616 -66.35 -10.11 -19.91
C HIS A 616 -67.82 -10.18 -20.35
N ASP A 617 -68.24 -9.37 -21.31
CA ASP A 617 -69.62 -9.38 -21.82
C ASP A 617 -69.88 -10.58 -22.72
N VAL A 618 -68.90 -10.98 -23.52
CA VAL A 618 -68.96 -12.20 -24.35
C VAL A 618 -69.10 -13.45 -23.46
N ILE A 619 -68.34 -13.49 -22.36
CA ILE A 619 -68.41 -14.55 -21.35
C ILE A 619 -69.80 -14.57 -20.69
N ALA A 620 -70.35 -13.40 -20.35
CA ALA A 620 -71.66 -13.29 -19.71
C ALA A 620 -72.84 -13.67 -20.63
N ARG A 621 -72.69 -13.50 -21.96
CA ARG A 621 -73.72 -13.82 -22.96
C ARG A 621 -73.62 -15.25 -23.52
N HIS A 622 -72.61 -16.03 -23.12
CA HIS A 622 -72.35 -17.39 -23.62
C HIS A 622 -72.27 -17.49 -25.16
N SER A 623 -71.59 -16.53 -25.79
CA SER A 623 -71.33 -16.56 -27.24
C SER A 623 -70.05 -17.34 -27.56
N ASP A 624 -69.97 -17.96 -28.74
CA ASP A 624 -68.77 -18.65 -29.26
C ASP A 624 -67.71 -17.66 -29.80
N GLU A 625 -67.89 -16.36 -29.59
CA GLU A 625 -66.95 -15.31 -29.97
C GLU A 625 -65.67 -15.33 -29.08
N PRO A 626 -64.50 -14.98 -29.63
CA PRO A 626 -63.26 -14.91 -28.86
C PRO A 626 -63.39 -13.85 -27.77
N TYR A 627 -63.11 -14.23 -26.52
CA TYR A 627 -63.23 -13.35 -25.35
C TYR A 627 -61.86 -12.88 -24.81
N ALA A 628 -60.76 -13.33 -25.40
CA ALA A 628 -59.40 -13.12 -24.94
C ALA A 628 -58.54 -12.55 -26.07
N PHE A 629 -58.05 -11.32 -25.88
CA PHE A 629 -57.34 -10.56 -26.89
C PHE A 629 -55.97 -10.13 -26.40
N TYR A 630 -54.94 -10.36 -27.19
CA TYR A 630 -53.58 -9.91 -26.94
C TYR A 630 -53.34 -8.57 -27.65
N ASP A 631 -53.04 -7.50 -26.90
CA ASP A 631 -52.75 -6.19 -27.52
C ASP A 631 -51.36 -6.18 -28.18
N LEU A 632 -51.32 -5.91 -29.49
CA LEU A 632 -50.10 -5.81 -30.31
C LEU A 632 -49.72 -4.36 -30.65
N GLY A 633 -50.36 -3.36 -30.02
CA GLY A 633 -50.18 -1.93 -30.31
C GLY A 633 -51.24 -1.41 -31.28
N ASP A 634 -51.07 -1.61 -32.59
CA ASP A 634 -51.99 -1.13 -33.64
C ASP A 634 -53.13 -2.13 -33.96
N SER A 635 -53.09 -3.31 -33.36
CA SER A 635 -54.07 -4.38 -33.56
C SER A 635 -54.17 -5.29 -32.33
N TYR A 636 -55.21 -6.11 -32.26
CA TYR A 636 -55.41 -7.15 -31.28
C TYR A 636 -55.24 -8.53 -31.91
N CYS A 637 -54.67 -9.50 -31.18
CA CYS A 637 -54.67 -10.90 -31.60
C CYS A 637 -55.67 -11.72 -30.78
N ALA A 638 -56.63 -12.33 -31.45
CA ALA A 638 -57.64 -13.20 -30.86
C ALA A 638 -57.18 -14.67 -30.73
N ASN A 639 -55.94 -15.01 -31.10
CA ASN A 639 -55.42 -16.37 -31.00
C ASN A 639 -55.10 -16.70 -29.53
N PRO A 640 -55.80 -17.66 -28.90
CA PRO A 640 -55.58 -18.02 -27.49
C PRO A 640 -54.20 -18.64 -27.22
N PHE A 641 -53.47 -19.03 -28.26
CA PHE A 641 -52.12 -19.58 -28.19
C PHE A 641 -51.06 -18.68 -28.85
N TRP A 642 -51.29 -17.36 -28.88
CA TRP A 642 -50.37 -16.39 -29.48
C TRP A 642 -48.90 -16.58 -29.03
N SER A 643 -48.66 -16.91 -27.75
CA SER A 643 -47.33 -17.16 -27.19
C SER A 643 -46.54 -18.29 -27.88
N ARG A 644 -47.24 -19.22 -28.55
CA ARG A 644 -46.67 -20.33 -29.31
C ARG A 644 -46.89 -20.20 -30.82
N CYS A 645 -47.47 -19.09 -31.29
CA CYS A 645 -47.74 -18.86 -32.69
C CYS A 645 -46.42 -18.73 -33.49
N PRO A 646 -46.22 -19.54 -34.56
CA PRO A 646 -45.03 -19.45 -35.42
C PRO A 646 -45.01 -18.17 -36.27
N HIS A 647 -46.15 -17.51 -36.46
CA HIS A 647 -46.31 -16.30 -37.27
C HIS A 647 -46.39 -15.00 -36.45
N ARG A 648 -46.00 -15.02 -35.16
CA ARG A 648 -46.16 -13.89 -34.21
C ARG A 648 -45.43 -12.59 -34.57
N MET A 649 -44.57 -12.61 -35.59
CA MET A 649 -43.85 -11.44 -36.10
C MET A 649 -44.39 -10.92 -37.44
N ALA A 650 -45.44 -11.55 -37.99
CA ALA A 650 -46.05 -11.21 -39.28
C ALA A 650 -47.60 -11.18 -39.19
N CYS A 651 -48.14 -10.53 -38.16
CA CYS A 651 -49.56 -10.59 -37.82
C CYS A 651 -50.49 -9.86 -38.80
N ALA A 652 -49.98 -8.90 -39.60
CA ALA A 652 -50.82 -8.05 -40.46
C ALA A 652 -51.76 -8.83 -41.39
N GLY A 653 -51.29 -9.94 -41.97
CA GLY A 653 -52.09 -10.82 -42.85
C GLY A 653 -52.78 -12.00 -42.15
N CYS A 654 -52.68 -12.13 -40.83
CA CYS A 654 -53.21 -13.29 -40.10
C CYS A 654 -54.71 -13.13 -39.80
N ASP A 655 -55.50 -14.20 -39.93
CA ASP A 655 -56.95 -14.18 -39.67
C ASP A 655 -57.31 -13.85 -38.21
N PHE A 656 -56.45 -14.23 -37.27
CA PHE A 656 -56.62 -13.88 -35.86
C PHE A 656 -56.25 -12.44 -35.51
N ASN A 657 -55.80 -11.64 -36.49
CA ASN A 657 -55.46 -10.24 -36.29
C ASN A 657 -56.68 -9.33 -36.50
N LEU A 658 -56.98 -8.51 -35.49
CA LEU A 658 -58.08 -7.55 -35.44
C LEU A 658 -57.51 -6.13 -35.37
N PRO A 659 -57.48 -5.38 -36.48
CA PRO A 659 -56.88 -4.05 -36.49
C PRO A 659 -57.71 -3.03 -35.69
N LYS A 660 -57.03 -2.11 -35.00
CA LYS A 660 -57.70 -0.98 -34.32
C LYS A 660 -58.07 0.09 -35.35
N ALA A 661 -59.11 0.88 -35.07
CA ALA A 661 -59.52 1.99 -35.95
C ALA A 661 -58.37 2.99 -36.25
N SER A 662 -57.45 3.18 -35.29
CA SER A 662 -56.26 4.02 -35.43
C SER A 662 -55.25 3.53 -36.48
N ALA A 663 -55.25 2.24 -36.82
CA ALA A 663 -54.28 1.63 -37.73
C ALA A 663 -54.55 1.94 -39.21
N ARG A 664 -55.75 2.42 -39.57
CA ARG A 664 -56.15 2.63 -40.99
C ARG A 664 -55.26 3.66 -41.70
N ALA A 665 -54.94 4.77 -41.04
CA ALA A 665 -54.12 5.83 -41.64
C ALA A 665 -52.69 5.34 -41.96
N GLN A 666 -52.06 4.64 -41.02
CA GLN A 666 -50.72 4.09 -41.21
C GLN A 666 -50.68 2.97 -42.26
N ALA A 667 -51.72 2.12 -42.32
CA ALA A 667 -51.83 1.08 -43.35
C ALA A 667 -51.98 1.68 -44.75
N LEU A 668 -52.75 2.76 -44.90
CA LEU A 668 -52.90 3.47 -46.18
C LEU A 668 -51.61 4.19 -46.59
N GLU A 669 -50.91 4.85 -45.66
CA GLU A 669 -49.60 5.46 -45.91
C GLU A 669 -48.57 4.40 -46.35
N SER A 670 -48.54 3.24 -45.68
CA SER A 670 -47.65 2.13 -46.02
C SER A 670 -47.97 1.54 -47.39
N LYS A 671 -49.25 1.37 -47.73
CA LYS A 671 -49.69 0.92 -49.06
C LYS A 671 -49.27 1.90 -50.16
N VAL A 672 -49.45 3.21 -49.94
CA VAL A 672 -49.03 4.25 -50.89
C VAL A 672 -47.51 4.29 -51.03
N SER A 673 -46.77 4.12 -49.93
CA SER A 673 -45.30 4.05 -49.93
C SER A 673 -44.79 2.85 -50.71
N ILE A 674 -45.37 1.65 -50.49
CA ILE A 674 -45.02 0.43 -51.22
C ILE A 674 -45.40 0.52 -52.69
N GLY A 675 -46.57 1.08 -53.01
CA GLY A 675 -46.97 1.34 -54.40
C GLY A 675 -45.96 2.24 -55.13
N ARG A 676 -45.54 3.34 -54.49
CA ARG A 676 -44.47 4.20 -55.03
C ARG A 676 -43.14 3.48 -55.16
N TYR A 677 -42.80 2.60 -54.22
CA TYR A 677 -41.56 1.82 -54.25
C TYR A 677 -41.54 0.82 -55.42
N LEU A 678 -42.67 0.15 -55.70
CA LEU A 678 -42.85 -0.75 -56.84
C LEU A 678 -42.77 -0.03 -58.21
N GLU A 679 -43.18 1.24 -58.26
CA GLU A 679 -43.15 2.07 -59.47
C GLU A 679 -41.79 2.74 -59.71
N ALA A 680 -41.12 3.21 -58.65
CA ALA A 680 -39.92 4.04 -58.74
C ALA A 680 -38.60 3.28 -58.67
N VAL A 681 -38.57 2.06 -58.12
CA VAL A 681 -37.35 1.28 -57.89
C VAL A 681 -37.32 0.05 -58.81
N PRO A 682 -36.25 -0.16 -59.60
CA PRO A 682 -36.09 -1.38 -60.39
C PRO A 682 -35.74 -2.56 -59.46
N LEU A 683 -36.73 -3.39 -59.17
CA LEU A 683 -36.60 -4.56 -58.29
C LEU A 683 -36.27 -5.83 -59.09
N THR A 684 -35.52 -6.74 -58.49
CA THR A 684 -35.38 -8.11 -59.02
C THR A 684 -36.70 -8.87 -58.91
N ILE A 685 -36.82 -10.01 -59.60
CA ILE A 685 -38.05 -10.83 -59.60
C ILE A 685 -38.42 -11.26 -58.18
N ASP A 686 -37.43 -11.68 -57.39
CA ASP A 686 -37.64 -12.14 -56.02
C ASP A 686 -38.01 -10.98 -55.08
N GLU A 687 -37.34 -9.82 -55.21
CA GLU A 687 -37.67 -8.62 -54.42
C GLU A 687 -39.07 -8.10 -54.75
N ARG A 688 -39.45 -8.09 -56.03
CA ARG A 688 -40.79 -7.69 -56.45
C ARG A 688 -41.86 -8.62 -55.87
N ALA A 689 -41.64 -9.94 -55.90
CA ALA A 689 -42.59 -10.90 -55.35
C ALA A 689 -42.80 -10.72 -53.82
N ILE A 690 -41.73 -10.37 -53.08
CA ILE A 690 -41.82 -10.06 -51.65
C ILE A 690 -42.65 -8.79 -51.42
N VAL A 691 -42.36 -7.73 -52.17
CA VAL A 691 -43.03 -6.43 -52.02
C VAL A 691 -44.51 -6.51 -52.45
N GLU A 692 -44.83 -7.25 -53.51
CA GLU A 692 -46.22 -7.55 -53.91
C GLU A 692 -46.94 -8.36 -52.84
N GLY A 693 -46.29 -9.37 -52.26
CA GLY A 693 -46.86 -10.15 -51.14
C GLY A 693 -47.10 -9.32 -49.87
N ASP A 694 -46.28 -8.29 -49.61
CA ASP A 694 -46.52 -7.36 -48.50
C ASP A 694 -47.65 -6.37 -48.80
N LEU A 695 -47.81 -5.96 -50.07
CA LEU A 695 -48.95 -5.18 -50.52
C LEU A 695 -50.27 -5.96 -50.35
N GLU A 696 -50.31 -7.24 -50.71
CA GLU A 696 -51.47 -8.11 -50.52
C GLU A 696 -51.87 -8.25 -49.04
N LYS A 697 -50.89 -8.36 -48.14
CA LYS A 697 -51.14 -8.41 -46.69
C LYS A 697 -51.70 -7.09 -46.17
N LEU A 698 -51.21 -5.95 -46.66
CA LEU A 698 -51.76 -4.63 -46.31
C LEU A 698 -53.17 -4.44 -46.86
N ASP A 699 -53.46 -4.94 -48.06
CA ASP A 699 -54.81 -4.93 -48.63
C ASP A 699 -55.78 -5.78 -47.82
N SER A 700 -55.35 -6.96 -47.36
CA SER A 700 -56.13 -7.78 -46.43
C SER A 700 -56.39 -7.05 -45.11
N LEU A 701 -55.39 -6.36 -44.56
CA LEU A 701 -55.53 -5.56 -43.34
C LEU A 701 -56.50 -4.38 -43.52
N ILE A 702 -56.44 -3.68 -44.66
CA ILE A 702 -57.36 -2.56 -44.98
C ILE A 702 -58.78 -3.08 -45.16
N ARG A 703 -58.98 -4.22 -45.84
CA ARG A 703 -60.31 -4.85 -45.98
C ARG A 703 -60.96 -5.18 -44.64
N LYS A 704 -60.18 -5.65 -43.67
CA LYS A 704 -60.67 -5.90 -42.30
C LYS A 704 -61.16 -4.63 -41.59
N LEU A 705 -60.68 -3.45 -42.00
CA LEU A 705 -61.10 -2.16 -41.47
C LEU A 705 -62.34 -1.59 -42.17
N ASP A 706 -62.84 -2.18 -43.26
CA ASP A 706 -63.96 -1.61 -44.04
C ASP A 706 -65.33 -1.76 -43.36
N ASN A 707 -65.43 -2.66 -42.38
CA ASN A 707 -66.60 -2.86 -41.53
C ASN A 707 -66.43 -2.28 -40.12
N VAL A 708 -65.31 -1.62 -39.83
CA VAL A 708 -65.06 -0.97 -38.54
C VAL A 708 -65.64 0.46 -38.61
N PRO A 709 -66.56 0.84 -37.71
CA PRO A 709 -67.17 2.17 -37.73
C PRO A 709 -66.11 3.28 -37.60
N THR A 710 -66.20 4.30 -38.44
CA THR A 710 -65.43 5.54 -38.28
C THR A 710 -66.00 6.38 -37.12
N LEU A 711 -65.29 7.46 -36.74
CA LEU A 711 -65.68 8.31 -35.59
C LEU A 711 -67.09 8.92 -35.70
N ASP A 712 -67.68 8.96 -36.90
CA ASP A 712 -69.03 9.41 -37.19
C ASP A 712 -70.08 8.27 -37.17
N GLY A 713 -69.69 7.05 -36.77
CA GLY A 713 -70.56 5.90 -36.57
C GLY A 713 -70.91 5.10 -37.83
N ARG A 714 -70.45 5.53 -39.01
CA ARG A 714 -70.67 4.84 -40.29
C ARG A 714 -69.48 3.97 -40.64
N THR A 715 -69.67 2.87 -41.37
CA THR A 715 -68.55 2.07 -41.88
C THR A 715 -68.02 2.62 -43.21
N PRO A 716 -66.73 2.43 -43.53
CA PRO A 716 -66.20 2.78 -44.86
C PRO A 716 -67.04 2.24 -46.02
N ASN A 717 -67.59 1.03 -45.92
CA ASN A 717 -68.51 0.46 -46.90
C ASN A 717 -69.83 1.26 -47.05
N GLU A 718 -70.41 1.71 -45.93
CA GLU A 718 -71.60 2.58 -45.95
C GLU A 718 -71.33 3.98 -46.52
N ILE A 719 -70.09 4.46 -46.38
CA ILE A 719 -69.65 5.75 -46.94
C ILE A 719 -69.45 5.64 -48.46
N GLU A 720 -68.90 4.53 -48.95
CA GLU A 720 -68.69 4.30 -50.39
C GLU A 720 -70.00 3.98 -51.14
N MET A 721 -70.93 3.22 -50.53
CA MET A 721 -72.25 2.93 -51.14
C MET A 721 -73.12 4.18 -51.35
N LYS A 722 -72.84 5.30 -50.68
CA LYS A 722 -73.52 6.60 -50.91
C LYS A 722 -72.87 7.48 -51.99
N LYS A 723 -71.73 7.07 -52.54
CA LYS A 723 -71.03 7.77 -53.64
C LYS A 723 -71.26 7.13 -55.01
N GLY A 724 -72.04 6.05 -55.09
CA GLY A 724 -72.45 5.36 -56.32
C GLY A 724 -73.78 5.87 -56.87
#